data_AF-A0A259CF68-F1
#
_entry.id   AF-A0A259CF68-F1
#
_cell.length_a   1.000
_cell.length_b   1.000
_cell.length_c   1.000
_cell.angle_alpha   90.00
_cell.angle_beta   90.00
_cell.angle_gamma   90.00
#
_symmetry.space_group_name_H-M   'P 1'
#
loop_
_entity.id
_entity.type
_entity.pdbx_description
1 polymer ?
#
loop_
_entity_poly.entity_id
_entity_poly.type
_entity_poly.pdbx_seq_one_letter_code
_entity_poly.pdbx_strand_id
1 'polypeptide(L)'
;MVQAPGYTLYYRTATGADLPADLFADTAATIASPTGTGAGVVAGTSGLSAPFALLVTFASAPADPVPVPACANCIVAAAGSPAITLGARVLDGTSQPVLSYSQSLPTGYAGFAMDWTQGTDSPDAALPVQHLYSLVQYAVSGTGFIRSDWSLPVGPTGAGDGSPDAPWHTQQTLPLYRFLAAGSPNGSPAPDPSPYDIVGMTATLAFRLTDLFGNPLPDSHALPFAPLYTDPLSGPGDWPGVEACYSVSPLSGQDAAALAITLTFHLDSLEPPHASPGDPSAYWTALAERYGAIAQQMADAGTHVALETTLMGGGSPVVEGSPDAKSVLAAFTARIASLLAGIAQTGTRPSPGVISAALDGVVGFRDIVALTGNVVELEVWLHLWRDADRVDPDVQVKMPAAVSLTATIPPDWGGLYSPHPGRVRASGSRNFAQGFEQAFAGFAGPGSILKLAQRSGVGSGDTANQVPDLWAVRFSDTAGIGISFHPQASPGFSPGKSPVFFALAPLATSAMSGTVDEITYGDIDIDAWALDYLVALDGVLSAEVGTALALLDTRYGTTHFEDLLGIKTRLARGVVQAVTQVLADQQGMGDAAGAQERLTQAMLTTLASAYGVSTIVQVPAEVTVVGTADDGSPEMAPQFYGTLGPTSTGSGAAQPFSLSAATLDVEGPATQWVTALLTVAQPRQERSIQLPLDFTISYMQHDFLVDEAYQGIIPSSWLKFVLPGDAALSHVIAASPGIEIPVPLPFDPPLPVLQGQSGTGAPMPPPVSPFTPDSVRKEIEDALKWAYSADLSLDIAGQDQLFLDLTFNGTAGRARSLAATVNVQSLFEALARFRAVWGDIAAQIPAILKEAYPDLGSPAIHSPGTNPSPASPEPRDVLPLLVARATDVARAWTDDVFATRLALAPAAETLHLILEREQLSDPDTARVRLFAKAGGGGVPDLWPDLANQDGSLSYTPDPSSAVPVADGWYRIDMTVSAALDFGQLRLTFGPLDLTTRRSGDLTAWVVRNADLIDGAATDPAFIYVSPTVSFKSATIPIISRPALSPIRLDGITLVQVLTDILAPLADMSADFEPNLTFVANWSAALTRTASGEALRVGTPVSLVNDTPLGSGTSGAALAREIAQGIWDWYGAMRPPSLDAQLNLSLTLFGTIDAERLPIFQVGDIPILVPDVRLLDPGAG
;
A
#
# COMPACT_ATOMS: atom_id res chain seq x y z
N MET A 1 -65.98 18.29 21.57
CA MET A 1 -65.17 17.70 20.48
C MET A 1 -65.67 18.30 19.18
N VAL A 2 -64.78 18.92 18.39
CA VAL A 2 -65.11 19.44 17.06
C VAL A 2 -64.13 18.82 16.08
N GLN A 3 -64.64 18.23 14.99
CA GLN A 3 -63.84 17.63 13.92
C GLN A 3 -63.67 18.61 12.75
N ALA A 4 -62.44 18.71 12.26
CA ALA A 4 -62.09 19.30 10.96
C ALA A 4 -61.07 18.38 10.27
N PRO A 5 -60.87 18.46 8.94
CA PRO A 5 -59.99 17.55 8.22
C PRO A 5 -58.54 17.74 8.67
N GLY A 6 -57.94 16.68 9.23
CA GLY A 6 -56.52 16.63 9.59
C GLY A 6 -56.19 16.58 11.09
N TYR A 7 -57.08 17.02 12.00
CA TYR A 7 -56.84 16.89 13.45
C TYR A 7 -58.14 16.93 14.29
N THR A 8 -58.09 16.33 15.48
CA THR A 8 -59.15 16.41 16.51
C THR A 8 -58.72 17.36 17.63
N LEU A 9 -59.50 18.40 17.92
CA LEU A 9 -59.19 19.32 19.02
C LEU A 9 -59.86 18.84 20.32
N TYR A 10 -59.04 18.50 21.32
CA TYR A 10 -59.46 18.13 22.67
C TYR A 10 -59.11 19.25 23.64
N TYR A 11 -60.05 19.63 24.50
CA TYR A 11 -59.78 20.51 25.64
C TYR A 11 -60.14 19.79 26.93
N ARG A 12 -59.37 20.03 27.99
CA ARG A 12 -59.66 19.61 29.36
C ARG A 12 -59.30 20.76 30.28
N THR A 13 -60.20 21.13 31.18
CA THR A 13 -59.87 22.13 32.22
C THR A 13 -58.79 21.56 33.14
N ALA A 14 -57.99 22.42 33.78
CA ALA A 14 -56.87 21.99 34.62
C ALA A 14 -57.25 21.05 35.79
N THR A 15 -58.53 21.01 36.16
CA THR A 15 -59.07 20.13 37.23
C THR A 15 -59.79 18.90 36.69
N GLY A 16 -59.91 18.74 35.36
CA GLY A 16 -60.56 17.60 34.74
C GLY A 16 -62.09 17.65 34.70
N ALA A 17 -62.71 18.78 35.04
CA ALA A 17 -64.15 18.99 34.90
C ALA A 17 -64.53 19.44 33.47
N ASP A 18 -65.77 19.20 33.05
CA ASP A 18 -66.36 19.75 31.83
C ASP A 18 -66.33 21.30 31.84
N LEU A 19 -66.54 21.93 30.68
CA LEU A 19 -66.78 23.39 30.64
C LEU A 19 -67.92 23.75 31.61
N PRO A 20 -67.87 24.92 32.30
CA PRO A 20 -68.93 25.31 33.22
C PRO A 20 -70.31 25.17 32.55
N ALA A 21 -71.26 24.46 33.17
CA ALA A 21 -72.60 24.27 32.60
C ALA A 21 -73.31 25.61 32.34
N ASP A 22 -72.92 26.63 33.10
CA ASP A 22 -73.33 28.04 33.04
C ASP A 22 -73.06 28.67 31.66
N LEU A 23 -72.11 28.13 30.90
CA LEU A 23 -71.74 28.58 29.54
C LEU A 23 -72.78 28.15 28.49
N PHE A 24 -73.65 27.20 28.83
CA PHE A 24 -74.71 26.64 27.97
C PHE A 24 -76.11 26.71 28.61
N ALA A 25 -76.26 27.45 29.72
CA ALA A 25 -77.54 27.55 30.42
C ALA A 25 -78.58 28.34 29.61
N ASP A 26 -79.78 27.75 29.46
CA ASP A 26 -80.91 28.31 28.73
C ASP A 26 -81.60 29.41 29.56
N THR A 27 -81.29 30.69 29.32
CA THR A 27 -82.00 31.81 29.94
C THR A 27 -83.24 32.19 29.14
N ALA A 28 -84.23 31.29 29.11
CA ALA A 28 -85.60 31.69 28.83
C ALA A 28 -86.12 32.48 30.04
N ALA A 29 -86.12 33.81 29.95
CA ALA A 29 -86.77 34.67 30.92
C ALA A 29 -88.28 34.35 30.97
N THR A 30 -88.77 33.89 32.14
CA THR A 30 -90.20 33.93 32.45
C THR A 30 -90.57 35.34 32.93
N ILE A 31 -91.18 36.08 32.01
CA ILE A 31 -92.20 37.14 32.11
C ILE A 31 -92.50 37.76 33.50
N ALA A 32 -92.37 39.10 33.52
CA ALA A 32 -93.12 40.16 34.22
C ALA A 32 -92.98 40.39 35.74
N SER A 33 -92.43 41.56 36.10
CA SER A 33 -93.15 42.63 36.84
C SER A 33 -92.28 43.91 37.00
N PRO A 34 -92.85 45.15 36.98
CA PRO A 34 -92.14 46.40 36.66
C PRO A 34 -91.45 47.16 37.82
N THR A 35 -91.15 46.58 38.99
CA THR A 35 -90.70 47.39 40.16
C THR A 35 -89.64 46.76 41.08
N GLY A 36 -88.79 45.83 40.62
CA GLY A 36 -87.73 45.23 41.45
C GLY A 36 -86.33 45.74 41.09
N THR A 37 -85.73 46.58 41.93
CA THR A 37 -84.32 47.00 41.82
C THR A 37 -83.38 45.84 42.09
N GLY A 38 -82.88 45.20 41.03
CA GLY A 38 -81.90 44.12 41.11
C GLY A 38 -81.83 43.27 39.85
N ALA A 39 -81.64 43.90 38.67
CA ALA A 39 -81.39 43.19 37.43
C ALA A 39 -79.87 43.19 37.15
N GLY A 40 -79.20 42.08 37.47
CA GLY A 40 -77.91 41.74 36.87
C GLY A 40 -78.18 40.91 35.62
N VAL A 41 -78.09 41.53 34.45
CA VAL A 41 -78.09 40.84 33.16
C VAL A 41 -76.69 40.26 32.94
N VAL A 42 -76.58 38.93 32.83
CA VAL A 42 -75.36 38.28 32.33
C VAL A 42 -75.52 38.13 30.81
N ALA A 43 -74.53 38.59 30.06
CA ALA A 43 -74.52 38.45 28.60
C ALA A 43 -74.31 36.98 28.22
N GLY A 44 -75.27 36.40 27.49
CA GLY A 44 -75.19 35.07 26.88
C GLY A 44 -75.85 35.10 25.50
N THR A 45 -75.22 34.47 24.51
CA THR A 45 -75.66 34.42 23.11
C THR A 45 -76.70 33.33 22.90
N SER A 46 -77.87 33.67 22.38
CA SER A 46 -78.88 32.70 21.94
C SER A 46 -78.40 31.99 20.66
N GLY A 47 -77.81 30.81 20.80
CA GLY A 47 -77.42 29.93 19.71
C GLY A 47 -76.47 28.82 20.16
N LEU A 48 -76.58 27.63 19.57
CA LEU A 48 -75.82 26.40 19.88
C LEU A 48 -74.29 26.49 19.61
N SER A 49 -73.72 27.70 19.49
CA SER A 49 -72.30 27.95 19.23
C SER A 49 -71.86 29.29 19.84
N ALA A 50 -70.80 29.28 20.66
CA ALA A 50 -70.12 30.48 21.16
C ALA A 50 -68.77 30.67 20.44
N PRO A 51 -68.53 31.74 19.68
CA PRO A 51 -67.23 32.01 19.08
C PRO A 51 -66.27 32.57 20.14
N PHE A 52 -65.04 32.07 20.17
CA PHE A 52 -63.93 32.64 20.95
C PHE A 52 -62.77 33.02 20.03
N ALA A 53 -62.12 34.15 20.33
CA ALA A 53 -60.87 34.56 19.69
C ALA A 53 -59.71 34.34 20.68
N LEU A 54 -58.75 33.50 20.30
CA LEU A 54 -57.50 33.29 21.05
C LEU A 54 -56.45 34.27 20.54
N LEU A 55 -56.10 35.28 21.36
CA LEU A 55 -54.96 36.15 21.09
C LEU A 55 -53.72 35.53 21.73
N VAL A 56 -52.76 35.10 20.90
CA VAL A 56 -51.47 34.55 21.34
C VAL A 56 -50.35 35.44 20.83
N THR A 57 -49.65 36.11 21.74
CA THR A 57 -48.42 36.86 21.44
C THR A 57 -47.20 35.99 21.72
N PHE A 58 -46.35 35.81 20.71
CA PHE A 58 -45.14 34.99 20.76
C PHE A 58 -43.92 35.81 21.22
N ALA A 59 -43.00 35.18 21.94
CA ALA A 59 -41.63 35.68 22.07
C ALA A 59 -40.77 35.15 20.90
N SER A 60 -39.74 35.90 20.50
CA SER A 60 -38.84 35.58 19.39
C SER A 60 -38.16 34.21 19.54
N ALA A 61 -38.07 33.47 18.44
CA ALA A 61 -37.50 32.13 18.34
C ALA A 61 -36.00 32.07 18.73
N PRO A 62 -35.50 30.94 19.26
CA PRO A 62 -34.07 30.71 19.44
C PRO A 62 -33.37 30.53 18.09
N ALA A 63 -32.08 30.90 18.04
CA ALA A 63 -31.37 31.29 16.83
C ALA A 63 -30.83 30.16 15.93
N ASP A 64 -30.83 28.89 16.34
CA ASP A 64 -30.11 27.85 15.59
C ASP A 64 -31.01 26.69 15.12
N PRO A 65 -30.98 26.35 13.81
CA PRO A 65 -31.68 25.18 13.26
C PRO A 65 -31.08 23.87 13.77
N VAL A 66 -31.93 22.91 14.12
CA VAL A 66 -31.53 21.54 14.44
C VAL A 66 -31.35 20.78 13.12
N PRO A 67 -30.15 20.28 12.79
CA PRO A 67 -29.95 19.45 11.61
C PRO A 67 -30.74 18.14 11.77
N VAL A 68 -31.61 17.84 10.81
CA VAL A 68 -32.32 16.55 10.73
C VAL A 68 -31.56 15.66 9.75
N PRO A 69 -31.14 14.43 10.13
CA PRO A 69 -30.48 13.52 9.21
C PRO A 69 -31.36 13.21 7.99
N ALA A 70 -30.77 13.06 6.81
CA ALA A 70 -31.50 12.76 5.56
C ALA A 70 -32.36 11.48 5.62
N CYS A 71 -32.07 10.58 6.57
CA CYS A 71 -32.77 9.31 6.79
C CYS A 71 -33.90 9.37 7.83
N ALA A 72 -34.19 10.55 8.40
CA ALA A 72 -35.26 10.68 9.40
C ALA A 72 -36.64 10.60 8.73
N ASN A 73 -37.22 9.40 8.70
CA ASN A 73 -38.59 9.17 8.24
C ASN A 73 -39.66 9.53 9.28
N CYS A 74 -39.26 9.92 10.48
CA CYS A 74 -40.11 10.47 11.53
C CYS A 74 -39.34 11.44 12.42
N ILE A 75 -40.03 12.42 12.99
CA ILE A 75 -39.48 13.33 14.01
C ILE A 75 -40.20 13.03 15.32
N VAL A 76 -39.46 12.55 16.32
CA VAL A 76 -40.00 12.27 17.66
C VAL A 76 -39.74 13.49 18.55
N ALA A 77 -40.78 14.26 18.84
CA ALA A 77 -40.71 15.32 19.85
C ALA A 77 -40.90 14.72 21.25
N ALA A 78 -39.95 14.94 22.16
CA ALA A 78 -40.08 14.51 23.55
C ALA A 78 -41.29 15.22 24.20
N ALA A 79 -42.20 14.44 24.78
CA ALA A 79 -43.34 14.96 25.52
C ALA A 79 -42.85 15.72 26.77
N GLY A 80 -42.93 17.04 26.74
CA GLY A 80 -42.51 17.90 27.86
C GLY A 80 -42.34 19.37 27.53
N SER A 81 -42.23 19.74 26.24
CA SER A 81 -42.20 21.15 25.84
C SER A 81 -43.62 21.67 25.53
N PRO A 82 -44.02 22.86 26.02
CA PRO A 82 -45.33 23.47 25.75
C PRO A 82 -45.49 23.98 24.31
N ALA A 83 -44.82 23.35 23.34
CA ALA A 83 -44.89 23.65 21.93
C ALA A 83 -46.12 22.96 21.31
N ILE A 84 -47.13 23.73 20.87
CA ILE A 84 -48.37 23.20 20.29
C ILE A 84 -48.35 23.26 18.75
N THR A 85 -47.20 23.42 18.11
CA THR A 85 -47.04 23.13 16.66
C THR A 85 -45.59 22.82 16.34
N LEU A 86 -45.32 21.63 15.79
CA LEU A 86 -44.02 21.30 15.23
C LEU A 86 -44.03 21.75 13.77
N GLY A 87 -43.39 22.87 13.49
CA GLY A 87 -43.19 23.35 12.12
C GLY A 87 -41.87 22.81 11.58
N ALA A 88 -41.93 21.78 10.74
CA ALA A 88 -40.78 21.36 9.94
C ALA A 88 -40.81 22.14 8.61
N ARG A 89 -39.70 22.77 8.24
CA ARG A 89 -39.52 23.35 6.91
C ARG A 89 -38.28 22.71 6.33
N VAL A 90 -38.46 22.04 5.19
CA VAL A 90 -37.31 21.65 4.36
C VAL A 90 -36.84 22.93 3.69
N LEU A 91 -35.57 23.28 3.89
CA LEU A 91 -34.97 24.44 3.26
C LEU A 91 -34.02 23.96 2.16
N ASP A 92 -33.93 24.68 1.06
CA ASP A 92 -32.92 24.44 0.03
C ASP A 92 -31.52 24.90 0.50
N GLY A 93 -30.50 24.70 -0.34
CA GLY A 93 -29.12 25.14 -0.06
C GLY A 93 -28.94 26.65 0.12
N THR A 94 -29.99 27.44 -0.13
CA THR A 94 -30.05 28.89 0.09
C THR A 94 -30.93 29.27 1.31
N SER A 95 -31.30 28.29 2.12
CA SER A 95 -32.19 28.42 3.28
C SER A 95 -33.62 28.88 2.95
N GLN A 96 -34.10 28.69 1.71
CA GLN A 96 -35.48 28.98 1.32
C GLN A 96 -36.39 27.76 1.49
N PRO A 97 -37.67 27.91 1.90
CA PRO A 97 -38.59 26.80 2.02
C PRO A 97 -38.79 26.06 0.69
N VAL A 98 -38.54 24.75 0.70
CA VAL A 98 -38.91 23.86 -0.40
C VAL A 98 -40.43 23.75 -0.42
N LEU A 99 -41.04 24.15 -1.53
CA LEU A 99 -42.47 24.05 -1.74
C LEU A 99 -42.84 22.59 -1.98
N SER A 100 -43.67 22.02 -1.10
CA SER A 100 -44.29 20.71 -1.31
C SER A 100 -45.69 20.92 -1.86
N TYR A 101 -45.96 20.35 -3.04
CA TYR A 101 -47.27 20.38 -3.68
C TYR A 101 -48.02 19.09 -3.39
N SER A 102 -49.30 19.19 -3.07
CA SER A 102 -50.22 18.06 -2.92
C SER A 102 -51.43 18.28 -3.79
N GLN A 103 -52.06 17.18 -4.24
CA GLN A 103 -53.33 17.27 -4.96
C GLN A 103 -54.39 18.01 -4.13
N SER A 104 -55.08 18.95 -4.77
CA SER A 104 -56.16 19.75 -4.17
C SER A 104 -57.51 19.02 -4.20
N LEU A 105 -57.66 18.04 -5.10
CA LEU A 105 -58.81 17.16 -5.22
C LEU A 105 -58.36 15.71 -5.09
N PRO A 106 -59.14 14.82 -4.46
CA PRO A 106 -58.87 13.39 -4.52
C PRO A 106 -58.96 12.88 -5.96
N THR A 107 -58.19 11.85 -6.29
CA THR A 107 -58.19 11.23 -7.61
C THR A 107 -59.60 10.78 -8.04
N GLY A 108 -59.97 11.03 -9.29
CA GLY A 108 -61.29 10.71 -9.82
C GLY A 108 -62.39 11.70 -9.43
N TYR A 109 -62.07 12.77 -8.70
CA TYR A 109 -63.00 13.84 -8.37
C TYR A 109 -62.90 14.98 -9.39
N ALA A 110 -64.01 15.67 -9.58
CA ALA A 110 -64.04 16.97 -10.24
C ALA A 110 -64.52 18.02 -9.24
N GLY A 111 -64.04 19.24 -9.40
CA GLY A 111 -64.46 20.39 -8.63
C GLY A 111 -64.87 21.53 -9.55
N PHE A 112 -65.75 22.40 -9.06
CA PHE A 112 -66.00 23.70 -9.67
C PHE A 112 -65.94 24.78 -8.62
N ALA A 113 -65.46 25.94 -9.04
CA ALA A 113 -65.56 27.19 -8.30
C ALA A 113 -66.30 28.19 -9.19
N MET A 114 -67.22 28.95 -8.61
CA MET A 114 -68.02 29.94 -9.31
C MET A 114 -67.98 31.24 -8.52
N ASP A 115 -67.57 32.31 -9.19
CA ASP A 115 -67.70 33.68 -8.68
C ASP A 115 -68.99 34.29 -9.24
N TRP A 116 -69.87 34.65 -8.33
CA TRP A 116 -71.15 35.27 -8.64
C TRP A 116 -71.11 36.74 -8.28
N THR A 117 -71.00 37.60 -9.31
CA THR A 117 -71.05 39.06 -9.11
C THR A 117 -72.49 39.50 -8.88
N GLN A 118 -72.75 40.18 -7.76
CA GLN A 118 -74.10 40.65 -7.45
C GLN A 118 -74.52 41.78 -8.41
N GLY A 119 -75.76 41.73 -8.88
CA GLY A 119 -76.37 42.85 -9.60
C GLY A 119 -76.79 43.95 -8.62
N THR A 120 -76.87 45.20 -9.09
CA THR A 120 -77.39 46.31 -8.27
C THR A 120 -78.91 46.17 -8.11
N ASP A 121 -79.38 46.06 -6.87
CA ASP A 121 -80.80 46.05 -6.57
C ASP A 121 -81.46 47.40 -6.87
N SER A 122 -82.74 47.37 -7.26
CA SER A 122 -83.59 48.57 -7.25
C SER A 122 -83.90 48.97 -5.80
N PRO A 123 -83.84 50.27 -5.44
CA PRO A 123 -84.06 50.74 -4.06
C PRO A 123 -85.46 50.41 -3.49
N ASP A 124 -86.42 50.00 -4.33
CA ASP A 124 -87.80 49.66 -3.96
C ASP A 124 -88.09 48.14 -3.89
N ALA A 125 -87.08 47.26 -4.01
CA ALA A 125 -87.29 45.81 -3.99
C ALA A 125 -87.59 45.29 -2.57
N ALA A 126 -88.77 44.68 -2.37
CA ALA A 126 -89.17 44.09 -1.08
C ALA A 126 -88.30 42.90 -0.62
N LEU A 127 -87.64 42.24 -1.58
CA LEU A 127 -86.60 41.23 -1.38
C LEU A 127 -85.46 41.52 -2.38
N PRO A 128 -84.23 41.76 -1.91
CA PRO A 128 -83.03 41.87 -2.73
C PRO A 128 -82.94 40.72 -3.76
N VAL A 129 -82.82 41.03 -5.06
CA VAL A 129 -82.70 40.01 -6.13
C VAL A 129 -81.43 39.18 -5.91
N GLN A 130 -80.39 39.85 -5.41
CA GLN A 130 -79.16 39.23 -4.95
C GLN A 130 -79.43 38.10 -3.92
N HIS A 131 -80.29 38.29 -2.92
CA HIS A 131 -80.60 37.26 -1.91
C HIS A 131 -81.54 36.17 -2.43
N LEU A 132 -82.31 36.48 -3.48
CA LEU A 132 -83.24 35.52 -4.05
C LEU A 132 -82.51 34.44 -4.85
N TYR A 133 -81.46 34.76 -5.61
CA TYR A 133 -80.76 33.82 -6.52
C TYR A 133 -79.33 33.51 -6.05
N SER A 134 -79.22 32.94 -4.85
CA SER A 134 -77.93 32.62 -4.21
C SER A 134 -77.52 31.15 -4.30
N LEU A 135 -78.36 30.30 -4.89
CA LEU A 135 -78.18 28.86 -4.87
C LEU A 135 -77.92 28.32 -6.28
N VAL A 136 -76.97 27.40 -6.40
CA VAL A 136 -76.61 26.74 -7.65
C VAL A 136 -76.89 25.25 -7.53
N GLN A 137 -77.47 24.67 -8.58
CA GLN A 137 -77.51 23.22 -8.75
C GLN A 137 -76.60 22.82 -9.90
N TYR A 138 -75.99 21.63 -9.79
CA TYR A 138 -75.19 21.04 -10.85
C TYR A 138 -75.72 19.66 -11.26
N ALA A 139 -75.43 19.22 -12.48
CA ALA A 139 -75.72 17.88 -12.98
C ALA A 139 -74.57 17.36 -13.84
N VAL A 140 -74.30 16.06 -13.77
CA VAL A 140 -73.26 15.38 -14.53
C VAL A 140 -73.87 14.72 -15.76
N SER A 141 -73.20 14.84 -16.90
CA SER A 141 -73.51 14.12 -18.14
C SER A 141 -72.23 13.95 -18.97
N GLY A 142 -72.30 13.29 -20.12
CA GLY A 142 -71.16 13.12 -21.02
C GLY A 142 -71.12 11.74 -21.65
N THR A 143 -70.19 11.54 -22.59
CA THR A 143 -70.01 10.24 -23.25
C THR A 143 -69.40 9.25 -22.26
N GLY A 144 -70.12 8.16 -21.95
CA GLY A 144 -69.68 7.15 -20.97
C GLY A 144 -70.05 7.46 -19.51
N PHE A 145 -70.73 8.58 -19.25
CA PHE A 145 -71.25 8.94 -17.93
C PHE A 145 -72.77 8.75 -17.86
N ILE A 146 -73.25 8.35 -16.68
CA ILE A 146 -74.65 8.34 -16.32
C ILE A 146 -75.09 9.78 -16.14
N ARG A 147 -76.21 10.13 -16.78
CA ARG A 147 -76.83 11.43 -16.57
C ARG A 147 -77.39 11.50 -15.15
N SER A 148 -76.82 12.38 -14.32
CA SER A 148 -77.34 12.60 -12.98
C SER A 148 -78.61 13.44 -13.00
N ASP A 149 -79.41 13.31 -11.94
CA ASP A 149 -80.37 14.35 -11.58
C ASP A 149 -79.63 15.63 -11.15
N TRP A 150 -80.37 16.74 -11.06
CA TRP A 150 -79.85 17.98 -10.51
C TRP A 150 -79.54 17.80 -9.02
N SER A 151 -78.37 18.29 -8.61
CA SER A 151 -77.90 18.24 -7.22
C SER A 151 -78.86 18.93 -6.25
N LEU A 152 -78.67 18.70 -4.95
CA LEU A 152 -79.22 19.61 -3.95
C LEU A 152 -78.64 21.03 -4.18
N PRO A 153 -79.41 22.10 -3.91
CA PRO A 153 -78.91 23.46 -4.06
C PRO A 153 -77.68 23.72 -3.18
N VAL A 154 -76.61 24.20 -3.79
CA VAL A 154 -75.33 24.57 -3.17
C VAL A 154 -75.31 26.09 -2.98
N GLY A 155 -75.10 26.53 -1.74
CA GLY A 155 -74.97 27.95 -1.40
C GLY A 155 -73.52 28.44 -1.37
N PRO A 156 -73.31 29.76 -1.25
CA PRO A 156 -71.99 30.35 -1.18
C PRO A 156 -71.25 29.94 0.09
N THR A 157 -69.95 29.68 -0.04
CA THR A 157 -69.07 29.18 1.03
C THR A 157 -68.41 30.30 1.84
N GLY A 158 -68.60 31.56 1.46
CA GLY A 158 -68.22 32.75 2.23
C GLY A 158 -68.69 34.06 1.57
N ALA A 159 -68.95 35.10 2.36
CA ALA A 159 -69.07 36.47 1.87
C ALA A 159 -67.65 37.03 1.75
N GLY A 160 -67.19 37.40 0.56
CA GLY A 160 -65.88 38.04 0.41
C GLY A 160 -65.74 39.23 1.37
N ASP A 161 -64.57 39.37 1.98
CA ASP A 161 -64.00 40.54 2.71
C ASP A 161 -64.92 41.46 3.56
N GLY A 162 -66.15 41.04 3.87
CA GLY A 162 -67.16 41.82 4.58
C GLY A 162 -67.78 42.96 3.75
N SER A 163 -67.46 43.08 2.45
CA SER A 163 -68.05 44.11 1.58
C SER A 163 -69.39 43.64 1.02
N PRO A 164 -70.46 44.46 1.08
CA PRO A 164 -71.73 44.13 0.43
C PRO A 164 -71.62 44.01 -1.10
N ASP A 165 -70.54 44.52 -1.70
CA ASP A 165 -70.26 44.42 -3.14
C ASP A 165 -69.35 43.22 -3.51
N ALA A 166 -68.94 42.40 -2.53
CA ALA A 166 -68.06 41.26 -2.80
C ALA A 166 -68.79 40.15 -3.57
N PRO A 167 -68.15 39.55 -4.61
CA PRO A 167 -68.73 38.42 -5.31
C PRO A 167 -68.94 37.25 -4.36
N TRP A 168 -70.05 36.54 -4.54
CA TRP A 168 -70.29 35.29 -3.84
C TRP A 168 -69.47 34.18 -4.44
N HIS A 169 -68.71 33.50 -3.59
CA HIS A 169 -67.92 32.37 -3.99
C HIS A 169 -68.64 31.08 -3.64
N THR A 170 -68.87 30.23 -4.63
CA THR A 170 -69.42 28.88 -4.45
C THR A 170 -68.40 27.88 -4.95
N GLN A 171 -68.07 26.90 -4.10
CA GLN A 171 -67.20 25.79 -4.48
C GLN A 171 -67.83 24.46 -4.08
N GLN A 172 -67.68 23.44 -4.92
CA GLN A 172 -68.14 22.10 -4.64
C GLN A 172 -67.26 21.08 -5.36
N THR A 173 -67.05 19.93 -4.71
CA THR A 173 -66.36 18.78 -5.30
C THR A 173 -67.31 17.59 -5.38
N LEU A 174 -67.08 16.71 -6.35
CA LEU A 174 -67.86 15.49 -6.54
C LEU A 174 -66.98 14.32 -7.04
N PRO A 175 -67.27 13.07 -6.62
CA PRO A 175 -66.59 11.87 -7.10
C PRO A 175 -67.09 11.52 -8.50
N LEU A 176 -66.51 12.14 -9.54
CA LEU A 176 -66.95 12.01 -10.93
C LEU A 176 -66.95 10.55 -11.42
N TYR A 177 -65.96 9.76 -11.01
CA TYR A 177 -65.84 8.34 -11.37
C TYR A 177 -67.05 7.47 -10.98
N ARG A 178 -67.81 7.85 -9.94
CA ARG A 178 -69.02 7.12 -9.54
C ARG A 178 -70.18 7.26 -10.52
N PHE A 179 -70.07 8.20 -11.46
CA PHE A 179 -71.03 8.40 -12.53
C PHE A 179 -70.67 7.63 -13.81
N LEU A 180 -69.63 6.79 -13.82
CA LEU A 180 -69.33 5.92 -14.96
C LEU A 180 -70.50 4.97 -15.27
N ALA A 181 -70.86 4.88 -16.55
CA ALA A 181 -71.95 4.02 -17.00
C ALA A 181 -71.46 2.61 -17.36
N ALA A 182 -72.18 1.56 -16.96
CA ALA A 182 -71.91 0.18 -17.40
C ALA A 182 -72.24 -0.10 -18.89
N GLY A 183 -72.49 0.94 -19.69
CA GLY A 183 -72.73 0.84 -21.13
C GLY A 183 -73.51 2.00 -21.74
N SER A 184 -74.69 2.33 -21.19
CA SER A 184 -75.58 3.40 -21.72
C SER A 184 -75.69 4.59 -20.75
N PRO A 185 -75.83 5.84 -21.23
CA PRO A 185 -75.96 7.04 -20.37
C PRO A 185 -77.18 7.06 -19.42
N ASN A 186 -78.15 6.18 -19.65
CA ASN A 186 -79.32 5.97 -18.77
C ASN A 186 -79.28 4.62 -18.03
N GLY A 187 -78.13 3.94 -18.04
CA GLY A 187 -77.92 2.63 -17.45
C GLY A 187 -77.48 2.67 -15.99
N SER A 188 -77.22 1.49 -15.42
CA SER A 188 -76.68 1.37 -14.05
C SER A 188 -75.21 1.83 -13.97
N PRO A 189 -74.75 2.26 -12.79
CA PRO A 189 -73.33 2.51 -12.51
C PRO A 189 -72.45 1.34 -12.93
N ALA A 190 -71.27 1.65 -13.46
CA ALA A 190 -70.24 0.66 -13.67
C ALA A 190 -69.98 -0.08 -12.34
N PRO A 191 -69.87 -1.43 -12.35
CA PRO A 191 -69.52 -2.18 -11.16
C PRO A 191 -68.08 -1.86 -10.77
N ASP A 192 -67.85 -1.53 -9.50
CA ASP A 192 -66.55 -1.23 -8.90
C ASP A 192 -65.66 -0.27 -9.72
N PRO A 193 -66.13 0.96 -10.06
CA PRO A 193 -65.42 1.86 -10.95
C PRO A 193 -64.12 2.36 -10.32
N SER A 194 -63.03 2.35 -11.08
CA SER A 194 -61.75 2.93 -10.67
C SER A 194 -61.77 4.46 -10.84
N PRO A 195 -61.12 5.23 -9.96
CA PRO A 195 -60.99 6.68 -10.14
C PRO A 195 -60.17 7.06 -11.40
N TYR A 196 -59.43 6.12 -11.98
CA TYR A 196 -58.64 6.32 -13.20
C TYR A 196 -59.40 6.02 -14.50
N ASP A 197 -60.52 5.29 -14.44
CA ASP A 197 -61.30 4.89 -15.63
C ASP A 197 -61.88 6.10 -16.39
N ILE A 198 -62.01 7.24 -15.72
CA ILE A 198 -62.51 8.49 -16.32
C ILE A 198 -61.45 9.31 -17.05
N VAL A 199 -60.17 8.97 -16.92
CA VAL A 199 -59.08 9.80 -17.43
C VAL A 199 -59.09 9.80 -18.96
N GLY A 200 -59.04 10.99 -19.56
CA GLY A 200 -59.14 11.18 -21.01
C GLY A 200 -60.56 11.06 -21.58
N MET A 201 -61.59 10.76 -20.76
CA MET A 201 -62.99 10.82 -21.17
C MET A 201 -63.50 12.27 -21.21
N THR A 202 -64.60 12.54 -21.91
CA THR A 202 -65.24 13.87 -21.90
C THR A 202 -66.46 13.86 -20.99
N ALA A 203 -66.35 14.53 -19.84
CA ALA A 203 -67.46 14.79 -18.93
C ALA A 203 -68.07 16.16 -19.22
N THR A 204 -69.29 16.40 -18.75
CA THR A 204 -69.99 17.69 -18.85
C THR A 204 -70.68 17.99 -17.54
N LEU A 205 -70.33 19.11 -16.93
CA LEU A 205 -71.03 19.68 -15.77
C LEU A 205 -72.01 20.74 -16.26
N ALA A 206 -73.30 20.50 -16.02
CA ALA A 206 -74.35 21.48 -16.23
C ALA A 206 -74.66 22.20 -14.91
N PHE A 207 -74.88 23.50 -14.98
CA PHE A 207 -75.19 24.38 -13.87
C PHE A 207 -76.51 25.10 -14.13
N ARG A 208 -77.30 25.29 -13.08
CA ARG A 208 -78.47 26.18 -13.12
C ARG A 208 -78.60 26.90 -11.78
N LEU A 209 -79.14 28.11 -11.85
CA LEU A 209 -79.45 28.88 -10.65
C LEU A 209 -80.83 28.51 -10.14
N THR A 210 -80.97 28.50 -8.82
CA THR A 210 -82.26 28.36 -8.15
C THR A 210 -82.50 29.53 -7.22
N ASP A 211 -83.76 29.87 -7.03
CA ASP A 211 -84.12 30.81 -5.97
C ASP A 211 -83.91 30.20 -4.56
N LEU A 212 -84.05 31.01 -3.50
CA LEU A 212 -83.95 30.58 -2.10
C LEU A 212 -84.99 29.49 -1.73
N PHE A 213 -86.06 29.34 -2.53
CA PHE A 213 -87.08 28.31 -2.36
C PHE A 213 -86.80 27.04 -3.20
N GLY A 214 -85.71 27.02 -3.97
CA GLY A 214 -85.28 25.91 -4.82
C GLY A 214 -85.91 25.89 -6.23
N ASN A 215 -86.63 26.93 -6.65
CA ASN A 215 -87.20 27.01 -8.00
C ASN A 215 -86.10 27.34 -9.01
N PRO A 216 -85.92 26.53 -10.08
CA PRO A 216 -84.88 26.77 -11.07
C PRO A 216 -85.24 27.91 -12.02
N LEU A 217 -84.23 28.71 -12.38
CA LEU A 217 -84.30 29.60 -13.54
C LEU A 217 -84.29 28.78 -14.85
N PRO A 218 -84.87 29.31 -15.95
CA PRO A 218 -85.00 28.59 -17.21
C PRO A 218 -83.65 28.32 -17.91
N ASP A 219 -82.64 29.16 -17.64
CA ASP A 219 -81.33 29.05 -18.27
C ASP A 219 -80.44 28.04 -17.53
N SER A 220 -79.77 27.18 -18.30
CA SER A 220 -78.71 26.31 -17.78
C SER A 220 -77.44 26.46 -18.62
N HIS A 221 -76.29 26.27 -17.97
CA HIS A 221 -74.98 26.38 -18.59
C HIS A 221 -74.24 25.06 -18.49
N ALA A 222 -73.71 24.53 -19.58
CA ALA A 222 -73.02 23.24 -19.59
C ALA A 222 -71.57 23.41 -20.07
N LEU A 223 -70.63 22.90 -19.29
CA LEU A 223 -69.21 22.98 -19.54
C LEU A 223 -68.63 21.57 -19.73
N PRO A 224 -68.17 21.21 -20.95
CA PRO A 224 -67.42 19.98 -21.15
C PRO A 224 -65.98 20.14 -20.63
N PHE A 225 -65.42 19.07 -20.08
CA PHE A 225 -64.02 18.99 -19.66
C PHE A 225 -63.52 17.54 -19.73
N ALA A 226 -62.20 17.37 -19.75
CA ALA A 226 -61.57 16.07 -19.70
C ALA A 226 -60.88 15.87 -18.34
N PRO A 227 -61.25 14.84 -17.55
CA PRO A 227 -60.51 14.48 -16.35
C PRO A 227 -59.10 14.03 -16.73
N LEU A 228 -58.11 14.56 -16.01
CA LEU A 228 -56.69 14.26 -16.17
C LEU A 228 -56.13 13.68 -14.87
N TYR A 229 -54.98 13.01 -14.93
CA TYR A 229 -54.26 12.59 -13.74
C TYR A 229 -53.81 13.81 -12.93
N THR A 230 -53.98 13.71 -11.61
CA THR A 230 -53.64 14.78 -10.66
C THR A 230 -52.88 14.25 -9.43
N ASP A 231 -52.77 12.93 -9.28
CA ASP A 231 -52.04 12.22 -8.24
C ASP A 231 -50.63 11.79 -8.69
N PRO A 232 -49.66 11.70 -7.77
CA PRO A 232 -48.35 11.13 -8.07
C PRO A 232 -48.43 9.62 -8.29
N LEU A 233 -47.56 9.09 -9.15
CA LEU A 233 -47.28 7.65 -9.23
C LEU A 233 -46.71 7.17 -7.90
N SER A 234 -47.06 5.95 -7.49
CA SER A 234 -46.57 5.31 -6.27
C SER A 234 -45.77 4.06 -6.62
N GLY A 235 -44.46 4.12 -6.40
CA GLY A 235 -43.54 3.00 -6.62
C GLY A 235 -43.41 2.09 -5.40
N PRO A 236 -42.81 0.90 -5.54
CA PRO A 236 -42.62 -0.05 -4.44
C PRO A 236 -41.93 0.52 -3.20
N GLY A 237 -41.07 1.53 -3.35
CA GLY A 237 -40.44 2.23 -2.23
C GLY A 237 -41.42 3.03 -1.35
N ASP A 238 -42.59 3.39 -1.88
CA ASP A 238 -43.63 4.13 -1.17
C ASP A 238 -44.75 3.22 -0.60
N TRP A 239 -44.66 1.92 -0.85
CA TRP A 239 -45.68 0.94 -0.47
C TRP A 239 -45.47 0.47 0.97
N PRO A 240 -46.40 0.78 1.91
CA PRO A 240 -46.16 0.49 3.32
C PRO A 240 -45.95 -1.00 3.58
N GLY A 241 -44.80 -1.36 4.15
CA GLY A 241 -44.48 -2.74 4.53
C GLY A 241 -44.07 -3.64 3.38
N VAL A 242 -43.77 -3.09 2.20
CA VAL A 242 -43.14 -3.81 1.08
C VAL A 242 -41.64 -3.56 1.08
N GLU A 243 -40.88 -4.62 0.90
CA GLU A 243 -39.48 -4.60 0.53
C GLU A 243 -39.32 -5.01 -0.92
N ALA A 244 -38.42 -4.34 -1.65
CA ALA A 244 -38.03 -4.70 -2.99
C ALA A 244 -36.50 -4.87 -3.02
N CYS A 245 -36.01 -6.00 -3.53
CA CYS A 245 -34.59 -6.20 -3.76
C CYS A 245 -34.35 -6.97 -5.07
N TYR A 246 -33.20 -6.79 -5.70
CA TYR A 246 -32.83 -7.56 -6.90
C TYR A 246 -31.74 -8.58 -6.61
N SER A 247 -31.80 -9.71 -7.32
CA SER A 247 -30.76 -10.73 -7.31
C SER A 247 -30.37 -11.08 -8.75
N VAL A 248 -29.11 -11.47 -8.93
CA VAL A 248 -28.58 -11.92 -10.22
C VAL A 248 -28.14 -13.37 -10.08
N SER A 249 -28.53 -14.22 -11.01
CA SER A 249 -28.16 -15.64 -11.00
C SER A 249 -27.82 -16.17 -12.39
N PRO A 250 -26.96 -17.21 -12.49
CA PRO A 250 -26.62 -17.83 -13.77
C PRO A 250 -27.84 -18.48 -14.44
N LEU A 251 -28.03 -18.23 -15.74
CA LEU A 251 -29.05 -18.91 -16.54
C LEU A 251 -28.42 -20.11 -17.26
N SER A 252 -28.71 -21.33 -16.79
CA SER A 252 -28.07 -22.54 -17.31
C SER A 252 -28.34 -22.75 -18.81
N GLY A 253 -27.27 -22.86 -19.60
CA GLY A 253 -27.34 -23.20 -21.04
C GLY A 253 -27.71 -22.04 -21.96
N GLN A 254 -27.65 -20.79 -21.48
CA GLN A 254 -27.85 -19.59 -22.29
C GLN A 254 -26.75 -18.56 -22.03
N ASP A 255 -26.44 -17.75 -23.04
CA ASP A 255 -25.48 -16.64 -22.93
C ASP A 255 -26.14 -15.41 -22.29
N ALA A 256 -26.64 -15.57 -21.07
CA ALA A 256 -27.37 -14.55 -20.33
C ALA A 256 -27.39 -14.82 -18.81
N ALA A 257 -27.63 -13.76 -18.04
CA ALA A 257 -27.90 -13.80 -16.60
C ALA A 257 -29.38 -13.52 -16.31
N ALA A 258 -29.94 -14.17 -15.29
CA ALA A 258 -31.27 -13.84 -14.77
C ALA A 258 -31.16 -12.67 -13.79
N LEU A 259 -31.97 -11.63 -13.99
CA LEU A 259 -32.19 -10.52 -13.05
C LEU A 259 -33.59 -10.68 -12.45
N ALA A 260 -33.69 -10.96 -11.16
CA ALA A 260 -34.98 -11.13 -10.49
C ALA A 260 -35.18 -10.05 -9.41
N ILE A 261 -36.24 -9.26 -9.50
CA ILE A 261 -36.68 -8.39 -8.40
C ILE A 261 -37.66 -9.14 -7.54
N THR A 262 -37.33 -9.36 -6.27
CA THR A 262 -38.23 -9.93 -5.27
C THR A 262 -38.92 -8.81 -4.52
N LEU A 263 -40.25 -8.84 -4.52
CA LEU A 263 -41.12 -7.99 -3.73
C LEU A 263 -41.67 -8.80 -2.57
N THR A 264 -41.51 -8.33 -1.34
CA THR A 264 -42.04 -9.01 -0.15
C THR A 264 -42.77 -8.03 0.75
N PHE A 265 -44.05 -8.28 0.97
CA PHE A 265 -44.89 -7.58 1.94
C PHE A 265 -44.85 -8.29 3.29
N HIS A 266 -44.52 -7.56 4.35
CA HIS A 266 -44.49 -8.03 5.73
C HIS A 266 -45.59 -7.34 6.54
N LEU A 267 -46.67 -8.07 6.86
CA LEU A 267 -47.76 -7.53 7.68
C LEU A 267 -47.29 -7.09 9.07
N ASP A 268 -46.31 -7.80 9.65
CA ASP A 268 -45.79 -7.52 10.99
C ASP A 268 -45.00 -6.19 11.05
N SER A 269 -44.57 -5.66 9.90
CA SER A 269 -43.90 -4.34 9.80
C SER A 269 -44.83 -3.17 10.12
N LEU A 270 -46.14 -3.39 9.98
CA LEU A 270 -47.15 -2.34 10.04
C LEU A 270 -47.86 -2.30 11.40
N GLU A 271 -47.31 -2.98 12.41
CA GLU A 271 -47.91 -2.99 13.75
C GLU A 271 -47.76 -1.64 14.45
N PRO A 272 -48.87 -0.97 14.83
CA PRO A 272 -48.78 0.22 15.65
C PRO A 272 -48.22 -0.15 17.04
N PRO A 273 -47.30 0.65 17.62
CA PRO A 273 -46.78 0.39 18.95
C PRO A 273 -47.94 0.26 19.95
N HIS A 274 -47.87 -0.68 20.89
CA HIS A 274 -48.91 -0.97 21.89
C HIS A 274 -49.35 0.23 22.77
N ALA A 275 -48.73 1.41 22.61
CA ALA A 275 -49.01 2.65 23.32
C ALA A 275 -49.66 3.77 22.46
N SER A 276 -49.99 3.52 21.18
CA SER A 276 -50.62 4.54 20.34
C SER A 276 -52.11 4.73 20.72
N PRO A 277 -52.58 5.96 21.02
CA PRO A 277 -53.93 6.21 21.54
C PRO A 277 -55.06 6.17 20.47
N GLY A 278 -54.88 5.43 19.38
CA GLY A 278 -55.82 5.34 18.26
C GLY A 278 -56.67 4.07 18.26
N ASP A 279 -57.85 4.14 17.64
CA ASP A 279 -58.65 2.96 17.31
C ASP A 279 -57.90 2.10 16.27
N PRO A 280 -57.47 0.87 16.61
CA PRO A 280 -56.75 0.01 15.68
C PRO A 280 -57.54 -0.29 14.40
N SER A 281 -58.88 -0.29 14.46
CA SER A 281 -59.73 -0.55 13.29
C SER A 281 -59.66 0.58 12.25
N ALA A 282 -59.58 1.84 12.70
CA ALA A 282 -59.43 3.00 11.83
C ALA A 282 -58.07 3.00 11.11
N TYR A 283 -57.01 2.54 11.79
CA TYR A 283 -55.68 2.37 11.20
C TYR A 283 -55.70 1.34 10.05
N TRP A 284 -56.24 0.15 10.28
CA TRP A 284 -56.35 -0.89 9.25
C TRP A 284 -57.24 -0.48 8.09
N THR A 285 -58.31 0.28 8.36
CA THR A 285 -59.18 0.83 7.31
C THR A 285 -58.43 1.82 6.42
N ALA A 286 -57.71 2.79 7.01
CA ALA A 286 -56.92 3.75 6.24
C ALA A 286 -55.80 3.07 5.41
N LEU A 287 -55.18 2.02 5.97
CA LEU A 287 -54.16 1.25 5.26
C LEU A 287 -54.76 0.43 4.10
N ALA A 288 -55.95 -0.15 4.29
CA ALA A 288 -56.69 -0.83 3.23
C ALA A 288 -57.10 0.13 2.11
N GLU A 289 -57.55 1.35 2.45
CA GLU A 289 -57.86 2.40 1.46
C GLU A 289 -56.63 2.81 0.65
N ARG A 290 -55.47 3.00 1.31
CA ARG A 290 -54.21 3.33 0.64
C ARG A 290 -53.78 2.23 -0.35
N TYR A 291 -53.81 0.97 0.06
CA TYR A 291 -53.49 -0.14 -0.83
C TYR A 291 -54.55 -0.37 -1.92
N GLY A 292 -55.81 -0.01 -1.66
CA GLY A 292 -56.85 0.04 -2.68
C GLY A 292 -56.50 1.04 -3.79
N ALA A 293 -56.05 2.24 -3.43
CA ALA A 293 -55.61 3.25 -4.39
C ALA A 293 -54.37 2.81 -5.20
N ILE A 294 -53.38 2.20 -4.53
CA ILE A 294 -52.18 1.65 -5.19
C ILE A 294 -52.58 0.54 -6.18
N ALA A 295 -53.44 -0.40 -5.77
CA ALA A 295 -53.89 -1.49 -6.63
C ALA A 295 -54.68 -0.97 -7.84
N GLN A 296 -55.52 0.05 -7.66
CA GLN A 296 -56.23 0.72 -8.76
C GLN A 296 -55.27 1.45 -9.72
N GLN A 297 -54.19 2.06 -9.20
CA GLN A 297 -53.17 2.71 -10.01
C GLN A 297 -52.38 1.69 -10.85
N MET A 298 -52.04 0.52 -10.28
CA MET A 298 -51.33 -0.54 -11.02
C MET A 298 -52.24 -1.23 -12.06
N ALA A 299 -53.55 -1.27 -11.81
CA ALA A 299 -54.54 -1.80 -12.75
C ALA A 299 -54.91 -0.82 -13.88
N ASP A 300 -54.66 0.48 -13.71
CA ASP A 300 -54.99 1.53 -14.68
C ASP A 300 -54.27 1.31 -16.01
N ALA A 301 -55.02 1.34 -17.13
CA ALA A 301 -54.49 1.12 -18.47
C ALA A 301 -53.46 2.18 -18.90
N GLY A 302 -53.58 3.43 -18.42
CA GLY A 302 -52.68 4.54 -18.76
C GLY A 302 -51.38 4.61 -17.94
N THR A 303 -51.21 3.71 -16.96
CA THR A 303 -49.96 3.59 -16.19
C THR A 303 -49.08 2.49 -16.80
N HIS A 304 -47.81 2.82 -17.07
CA HIS A 304 -46.83 1.94 -17.69
C HIS A 304 -45.68 1.64 -16.73
N VAL A 305 -45.06 0.48 -16.89
CA VAL A 305 -43.96 0.01 -16.04
C VAL A 305 -42.88 -0.65 -16.88
N ALA A 306 -41.61 -0.30 -16.64
CA ALA A 306 -40.44 -0.92 -17.24
C ALA A 306 -39.39 -1.25 -16.18
N LEU A 307 -38.71 -2.38 -16.35
CA LEU A 307 -37.52 -2.74 -15.60
C LEU A 307 -36.30 -2.38 -16.44
N GLU A 308 -35.38 -1.62 -15.86
CA GLU A 308 -34.17 -1.12 -16.50
C GLU A 308 -32.94 -1.38 -15.63
N THR A 309 -31.76 -1.47 -16.24
CA THR A 309 -30.49 -1.59 -15.54
C THR A 309 -29.37 -0.97 -16.38
N THR A 310 -28.37 -0.41 -15.70
CA THR A 310 -27.16 0.15 -16.34
C THR A 310 -26.34 -0.89 -17.12
N LEU A 311 -26.53 -2.19 -16.85
CA LEU A 311 -25.86 -3.27 -17.58
C LEU A 311 -26.39 -3.50 -19.01
N MET A 312 -27.44 -2.78 -19.41
CA MET A 312 -27.97 -2.80 -20.78
C MET A 312 -27.89 -1.38 -21.34
N GLY A 313 -27.12 -1.17 -22.42
CA GLY A 313 -26.94 0.14 -23.05
C GLY A 313 -28.30 0.81 -23.32
N GLY A 314 -28.55 1.93 -22.63
CA GLY A 314 -29.88 2.45 -22.33
C GLY A 314 -30.90 2.37 -23.47
N GLY A 315 -32.07 1.78 -23.18
CA GLY A 315 -33.26 1.90 -24.01
C GLY A 315 -34.07 0.62 -24.29
N SER A 316 -33.64 -0.55 -23.85
CA SER A 316 -34.46 -1.77 -23.94
C SER A 316 -34.86 -2.25 -22.55
N PRO A 317 -36.16 -2.44 -22.25
CA PRO A 317 -36.58 -3.04 -20.99
C PRO A 317 -36.06 -4.48 -20.89
N VAL A 318 -35.67 -4.92 -19.69
CA VAL A 318 -35.09 -6.25 -19.38
C VAL A 318 -36.06 -7.42 -19.71
N VAL A 319 -37.29 -7.12 -20.14
CA VAL A 319 -38.44 -8.03 -20.21
C VAL A 319 -38.87 -8.26 -21.66
N GLU A 320 -38.04 -8.91 -22.46
CA GLU A 320 -38.51 -9.53 -23.72
C GLU A 320 -38.95 -10.97 -23.40
N GLY A 321 -40.26 -11.19 -23.19
CA GLY A 321 -40.86 -12.53 -23.08
C GLY A 321 -41.23 -13.07 -21.69
N SER A 322 -41.18 -12.27 -20.60
CA SER A 322 -41.72 -12.63 -19.29
C SER A 322 -43.13 -12.02 -19.06
N PRO A 323 -43.91 -12.39 -18.02
CA PRO A 323 -45.18 -11.75 -17.74
C PRO A 323 -44.98 -10.24 -17.58
N ASP A 324 -45.80 -9.44 -18.25
CA ASP A 324 -45.78 -7.98 -18.18
C ASP A 324 -45.57 -7.51 -16.73
N ALA A 325 -44.49 -6.76 -16.46
CA ALA A 325 -44.09 -6.36 -15.10
C ALA A 325 -45.26 -5.71 -14.35
N LYS A 326 -46.06 -4.91 -15.06
CA LYS A 326 -47.28 -4.30 -14.55
C LYS A 326 -48.30 -5.33 -14.07
N SER A 327 -48.50 -6.44 -14.79
CA SER A 327 -49.42 -7.51 -14.41
C SER A 327 -49.03 -8.18 -13.08
N VAL A 328 -47.73 -8.37 -12.84
CA VAL A 328 -47.20 -8.93 -11.59
C VAL A 328 -47.41 -7.96 -10.43
N LEU A 329 -47.11 -6.67 -10.63
CA LEU A 329 -47.33 -5.62 -9.63
C LEU A 329 -48.81 -5.43 -9.30
N ALA A 330 -49.67 -5.44 -10.31
CA ALA A 330 -51.12 -5.36 -10.12
C ALA A 330 -51.66 -6.56 -9.33
N ALA A 331 -51.20 -7.77 -9.63
CA ALA A 331 -51.58 -8.98 -8.88
C ALA A 331 -51.06 -8.95 -7.43
N PHE A 332 -49.82 -8.46 -7.22
CA PHE A 332 -49.22 -8.34 -5.90
C PHE A 332 -49.97 -7.35 -5.01
N THR A 333 -50.20 -6.12 -5.51
CA THR A 333 -50.90 -5.05 -4.78
C THR A 333 -52.36 -5.41 -4.52
N ALA A 334 -53.06 -6.07 -5.46
CA ALA A 334 -54.42 -6.56 -5.26
C ALA A 334 -54.52 -7.62 -4.15
N ARG A 335 -53.53 -8.52 -4.03
CA ARG A 335 -53.48 -9.51 -2.94
C ARG A 335 -53.30 -8.84 -1.58
N ILE A 336 -52.47 -7.80 -1.50
CA ILE A 336 -52.25 -7.03 -0.27
C ILE A 336 -53.52 -6.23 0.10
N ALA A 337 -54.13 -5.54 -0.87
CA ALA A 337 -55.36 -4.79 -0.66
C ALA A 337 -56.50 -5.68 -0.13
N SER A 338 -56.66 -6.88 -0.71
CA SER A 338 -57.64 -7.88 -0.25
C SER A 338 -57.36 -8.38 1.17
N LEU A 339 -56.09 -8.66 1.49
CA LEU A 339 -55.66 -9.03 2.84
C LEU A 339 -56.02 -7.94 3.86
N LEU A 340 -55.65 -6.69 3.58
CA LEU A 340 -55.88 -5.56 4.48
C LEU A 340 -57.36 -5.22 4.65
N ALA A 341 -58.15 -5.29 3.56
CA ALA A 341 -59.60 -5.13 3.64
C ALA A 341 -60.26 -6.20 4.52
N GLY A 342 -59.78 -7.45 4.43
CA GLY A 342 -60.21 -8.54 5.33
C GLY A 342 -59.88 -8.27 6.80
N ILE A 343 -58.69 -7.74 7.09
CA ILE A 343 -58.27 -7.36 8.45
C ILE A 343 -59.13 -6.19 8.96
N ALA A 344 -59.36 -5.16 8.15
CA ALA A 344 -60.18 -4.02 8.52
C ALA A 344 -61.63 -4.43 8.86
N GLN A 345 -62.19 -5.42 8.15
CA GLN A 345 -63.54 -5.92 8.39
C GLN A 345 -63.65 -6.86 9.60
N THR A 346 -62.66 -7.75 9.80
CA THR A 346 -62.77 -8.86 10.76
C THR A 346 -61.92 -8.68 12.02
N GLY A 347 -60.98 -7.74 12.02
CA GLY A 347 -59.96 -7.57 13.06
C GLY A 347 -58.97 -8.73 13.19
N THR A 348 -59.07 -9.77 12.36
CA THR A 348 -58.31 -11.01 12.50
C THR A 348 -57.13 -11.04 11.53
N ARG A 349 -55.92 -11.27 12.04
CA ARG A 349 -54.69 -11.33 11.22
C ARG A 349 -54.34 -12.77 10.84
N PRO A 350 -54.03 -13.05 9.56
CA PRO A 350 -53.51 -14.35 9.15
C PRO A 350 -52.02 -14.50 9.51
N SER A 351 -51.59 -15.73 9.75
CA SER A 351 -50.19 -16.09 10.01
C SER A 351 -49.78 -17.26 9.09
N PRO A 352 -48.66 -17.16 8.35
CA PRO A 352 -47.77 -16.00 8.25
C PRO A 352 -48.37 -14.87 7.39
N GLY A 353 -48.19 -13.62 7.83
CA GLY A 353 -48.66 -12.41 7.13
C GLY A 353 -47.72 -11.93 6.02
N VAL A 354 -47.12 -12.85 5.27
CA VAL A 354 -46.11 -12.53 4.23
C VAL A 354 -46.70 -12.80 2.84
N ILE A 355 -46.57 -11.83 1.93
CA ILE A 355 -46.93 -11.99 0.52
C ILE A 355 -45.68 -11.66 -0.30
N SER A 356 -45.31 -12.52 -1.25
CA SER A 356 -44.19 -12.26 -2.15
C SER A 356 -44.59 -12.35 -3.62
N ALA A 357 -43.87 -11.62 -4.47
CA ALA A 357 -43.90 -11.70 -5.92
C ALA A 357 -42.47 -11.53 -6.47
N ALA A 358 -42.22 -12.02 -7.67
CA ALA A 358 -40.95 -11.86 -8.36
C ALA A 358 -41.18 -11.29 -9.77
N LEU A 359 -40.36 -10.32 -10.17
CA LEU A 359 -40.27 -9.81 -11.53
C LEU A 359 -39.00 -10.38 -12.14
N ASP A 360 -39.16 -11.28 -13.10
CA ASP A 360 -38.03 -11.93 -13.76
C ASP A 360 -37.68 -11.22 -15.07
N GLY A 361 -36.40 -10.92 -15.22
CA GLY A 361 -35.79 -10.33 -16.39
C GLY A 361 -34.50 -11.07 -16.79
N VAL A 362 -34.01 -10.81 -18.01
CA VAL A 362 -32.79 -11.42 -18.54
C VAL A 362 -31.85 -10.34 -19.06
N VAL A 363 -30.58 -10.40 -18.63
CA VAL A 363 -29.50 -9.56 -19.16
C VAL A 363 -28.62 -10.42 -20.05
N GLY A 364 -28.61 -10.16 -21.36
CA GLY A 364 -27.86 -10.95 -22.33
C GLY A 364 -26.37 -10.61 -22.30
N PHE A 365 -25.51 -11.60 -22.54
CA PHE A 365 -24.07 -11.36 -22.65
C PHE A 365 -23.73 -10.41 -23.81
N ARG A 366 -24.53 -10.41 -24.87
CA ARG A 366 -24.43 -9.42 -25.97
C ARG A 366 -24.56 -7.97 -25.49
N ASP A 367 -25.39 -7.73 -24.47
CA ASP A 367 -25.66 -6.40 -23.93
C ASP A 367 -24.45 -5.94 -23.11
N ILE A 368 -23.87 -6.86 -22.33
CA ILE A 368 -22.61 -6.65 -21.60
C ILE A 368 -21.44 -6.35 -22.55
N VAL A 369 -21.32 -7.09 -23.66
CA VAL A 369 -20.30 -6.86 -24.69
C VAL A 369 -20.50 -5.51 -25.39
N ALA A 370 -21.75 -5.07 -25.54
CA ALA A 370 -22.08 -3.80 -26.22
C ALA A 370 -21.87 -2.55 -25.35
N LEU A 371 -21.64 -2.68 -24.04
CA LEU A 371 -21.36 -1.53 -23.17
C LEU A 371 -20.08 -0.81 -23.63
N THR A 372 -20.13 0.52 -23.60
CA THR A 372 -19.01 1.38 -24.04
C THR A 372 -17.96 1.57 -22.96
N GLY A 373 -18.35 1.68 -21.69
CA GLY A 373 -17.45 1.86 -20.54
C GLY A 373 -17.13 0.56 -19.81
N ASN A 374 -15.93 0.43 -19.26
CA ASN A 374 -15.48 -0.75 -18.52
C ASN A 374 -15.71 -0.68 -17.01
N VAL A 375 -15.84 0.52 -16.47
CA VAL A 375 -16.31 0.81 -15.12
C VAL A 375 -17.73 1.34 -15.25
N VAL A 376 -18.72 0.59 -14.75
CA VAL A 376 -20.14 0.92 -14.91
C VAL A 376 -20.80 0.90 -13.55
N GLU A 377 -21.43 2.00 -13.15
CA GLU A 377 -22.26 2.04 -11.95
C GLU A 377 -23.42 1.04 -12.12
N LEU A 378 -23.65 0.18 -11.12
CA LEU A 378 -24.66 -0.87 -11.16
C LEU A 378 -25.95 -0.36 -10.51
N GLU A 379 -26.90 0.03 -11.33
CA GLU A 379 -28.24 0.38 -10.88
C GLU A 379 -29.30 -0.50 -11.55
N VAL A 380 -30.36 -0.76 -10.80
CA VAL A 380 -31.57 -1.45 -11.26
C VAL A 380 -32.76 -0.59 -10.89
N TRP A 381 -33.55 -0.24 -11.90
CA TRP A 381 -34.69 0.65 -11.74
C TRP A 381 -35.99 0.00 -12.16
N LEU A 382 -37.05 0.37 -11.46
CA LEU A 382 -38.41 0.21 -11.93
C LEU A 382 -38.92 1.60 -12.33
N HIS A 383 -39.07 1.83 -13.63
CA HIS A 383 -39.57 3.08 -14.19
C HIS A 383 -41.09 2.98 -14.39
N LEU A 384 -41.83 3.89 -13.77
CA LEU A 384 -43.27 4.02 -13.91
C LEU A 384 -43.57 5.34 -14.64
N TRP A 385 -44.48 5.32 -15.61
CA TRP A 385 -44.89 6.55 -16.29
C TRP A 385 -46.32 6.51 -16.80
N ARG A 386 -46.85 7.69 -17.12
CA ARG A 386 -48.13 7.91 -17.82
C ARG A 386 -47.89 8.77 -19.05
N ASP A 387 -48.81 8.73 -20.01
CA ASP A 387 -48.78 9.65 -21.14
C ASP A 387 -48.92 11.10 -20.64
N ALA A 388 -47.95 11.95 -20.94
CA ALA A 388 -47.91 13.32 -20.43
C ALA A 388 -49.13 14.15 -20.89
N ASP A 389 -49.75 13.86 -22.03
CA ASP A 389 -50.97 14.56 -22.47
C ASP A 389 -52.21 14.23 -21.62
N ARG A 390 -52.15 13.20 -20.77
CA ARG A 390 -53.22 12.80 -19.85
C ARG A 390 -53.03 13.29 -18.42
N VAL A 391 -51.96 13.99 -18.11
CA VAL A 391 -51.69 14.58 -16.79
C VAL A 391 -52.04 16.07 -16.82
N ASP A 392 -52.61 16.61 -15.73
CA ASP A 392 -52.92 18.04 -15.68
C ASP A 392 -51.65 18.90 -15.84
N PRO A 393 -51.58 19.85 -16.81
CA PRO A 393 -50.35 20.61 -17.08
C PRO A 393 -49.78 21.35 -15.87
N ASP A 394 -50.62 21.88 -14.97
CA ASP A 394 -50.16 22.54 -13.76
C ASP A 394 -49.58 21.54 -12.77
N VAL A 395 -50.13 20.33 -12.72
CA VAL A 395 -49.61 19.23 -11.92
C VAL A 395 -48.30 18.71 -12.50
N GLN A 396 -48.15 18.60 -13.82
CA GLN A 396 -46.89 18.17 -14.44
C GLN A 396 -45.71 19.06 -14.04
N VAL A 397 -45.93 20.38 -14.01
CA VAL A 397 -44.89 21.37 -13.67
C VAL A 397 -44.58 21.35 -12.17
N LYS A 398 -45.58 21.17 -11.31
CA LYS A 398 -45.43 21.28 -9.84
C LYS A 398 -45.13 19.95 -9.15
N MET A 399 -45.54 18.84 -9.75
CA MET A 399 -45.42 17.48 -9.24
C MET A 399 -45.04 16.51 -10.38
N PRO A 400 -43.77 16.50 -10.81
CA PRO A 400 -43.30 15.63 -11.91
C PRO A 400 -43.58 14.14 -11.71
N ALA A 401 -43.66 13.68 -10.45
CA ALA A 401 -44.02 12.32 -10.08
C ALA A 401 -45.40 11.86 -10.58
N ALA A 402 -46.30 12.79 -10.98
CA ALA A 402 -47.56 12.44 -11.64
C ALA A 402 -47.39 11.93 -13.07
N VAL A 403 -46.28 12.29 -13.74
CA VAL A 403 -45.94 11.88 -15.10
C VAL A 403 -45.03 10.66 -15.09
N SER A 404 -43.95 10.71 -14.30
CA SER A 404 -42.94 9.65 -14.26
C SER A 404 -42.30 9.53 -12.88
N LEU A 405 -42.01 8.30 -12.47
CA LEU A 405 -41.32 7.96 -11.24
C LEU A 405 -40.31 6.84 -11.51
N THR A 406 -39.07 7.05 -11.08
CA THR A 406 -38.03 6.01 -11.09
C THR A 406 -37.82 5.50 -9.67
N ALA A 407 -38.06 4.20 -9.45
CA ALA A 407 -37.76 3.55 -8.17
C ALA A 407 -36.48 2.72 -8.30
N THR A 408 -35.41 3.14 -7.62
CA THR A 408 -34.15 2.38 -7.53
C THR A 408 -34.33 1.19 -6.61
N ILE A 409 -33.97 0.01 -7.09
CA ILE A 409 -34.12 -1.26 -6.36
C ILE A 409 -32.76 -1.66 -5.78
N PRO A 410 -32.64 -1.86 -4.45
CA PRO A 410 -31.38 -2.29 -3.84
C PRO A 410 -31.08 -3.77 -4.14
N PRO A 411 -29.80 -4.19 -4.10
CA PRO A 411 -29.41 -5.60 -4.22
C PRO A 411 -29.87 -6.42 -3.00
N ASP A 412 -30.10 -7.72 -3.22
CA ASP A 412 -30.43 -8.68 -2.16
C ASP A 412 -29.18 -9.06 -1.36
N TRP A 413 -29.05 -8.47 -0.18
CA TRP A 413 -28.00 -8.79 0.78
C TRP A 413 -28.31 -9.99 1.70
N GLY A 414 -29.37 -10.77 1.43
CA GLY A 414 -29.69 -11.97 2.22
C GLY A 414 -30.39 -11.68 3.55
N GLY A 415 -31.29 -10.69 3.56
CA GLY A 415 -32.18 -10.37 4.67
C GLY A 415 -32.03 -8.95 5.20
N LEU A 416 -32.78 -8.00 4.61
CA LEU A 416 -32.97 -6.65 5.15
C LEU A 416 -33.97 -6.64 6.32
N TYR A 417 -34.86 -7.62 6.38
CA TYR A 417 -35.80 -7.79 7.49
C TYR A 417 -35.14 -8.46 8.71
N SER A 418 -34.56 -7.66 9.61
CA SER A 418 -34.49 -8.01 11.03
C SER A 418 -35.53 -7.19 11.77
N PRO A 419 -36.44 -7.79 12.58
CA PRO A 419 -37.42 -7.05 13.38
C PRO A 419 -36.78 -6.18 14.49
N HIS A 420 -35.45 -6.06 14.50
CA HIS A 420 -34.67 -5.18 15.37
C HIS A 420 -33.81 -4.25 14.50
N PRO A 421 -33.91 -2.92 14.65
CA PRO A 421 -33.06 -1.98 13.92
C PRO A 421 -31.59 -2.18 14.32
N GLY A 422 -30.69 -2.29 13.34
CA GLY A 422 -29.24 -2.10 13.56
C GLY A 422 -28.28 -3.26 13.24
N ARG A 423 -28.65 -4.30 12.47
CA ARG A 423 -27.66 -5.28 11.95
C ARG A 423 -27.93 -5.70 10.51
N VAL A 424 -27.46 -4.92 9.54
CA VAL A 424 -27.16 -5.46 8.20
C VAL A 424 -25.94 -6.37 8.38
N ARG A 425 -26.04 -7.66 8.06
CA ARG A 425 -24.91 -8.58 8.19
C ARG A 425 -23.93 -8.35 7.05
N ALA A 426 -22.67 -8.08 7.37
CA ALA A 426 -21.55 -7.98 6.40
C ALA A 426 -21.33 -9.23 5.52
N SER A 427 -21.99 -10.36 5.82
CA SER A 427 -22.00 -11.57 4.99
C SER A 427 -22.85 -11.44 3.71
N GLY A 428 -23.77 -10.47 3.67
CA GLY A 428 -24.69 -10.28 2.56
C GLY A 428 -24.02 -9.88 1.26
N SER A 429 -23.03 -8.97 1.34
CA SER A 429 -22.39 -8.42 0.14
C SER A 429 -21.47 -9.34 -0.60
N ARG A 430 -20.77 -10.20 0.13
CA ARG A 430 -19.93 -11.23 -0.47
C ARG A 430 -20.75 -12.31 -1.18
N ASN A 431 -21.91 -12.67 -0.65
CA ASN A 431 -22.80 -13.66 -1.27
C ASN A 431 -23.42 -13.11 -2.56
N PHE A 432 -23.89 -11.86 -2.53
CA PHE A 432 -24.39 -11.19 -3.72
C PHE A 432 -23.30 -11.08 -4.80
N ALA A 433 -22.10 -10.61 -4.43
CA ALA A 433 -20.96 -10.54 -5.35
C ALA A 433 -20.63 -11.91 -5.95
N GLN A 434 -20.65 -12.99 -5.16
CA GLN A 434 -20.44 -14.34 -5.66
C GLN A 434 -21.47 -14.74 -6.73
N GLY A 435 -22.76 -14.52 -6.46
CA GLY A 435 -23.84 -14.84 -7.40
C GLY A 435 -23.75 -14.01 -8.68
N PHE A 436 -23.50 -12.70 -8.53
CA PHE A 436 -23.32 -11.76 -9.62
C PHE A 436 -22.14 -12.12 -10.53
N GLU A 437 -20.95 -12.34 -9.94
CA GLU A 437 -19.73 -12.69 -10.68
C GLU A 437 -19.88 -14.03 -11.40
N GLN A 438 -20.54 -15.02 -10.80
CA GLN A 438 -20.82 -16.31 -11.43
C GLN A 438 -21.83 -16.20 -12.57
N ALA A 439 -22.82 -15.32 -12.45
CA ALA A 439 -23.86 -15.14 -13.46
C ALA A 439 -23.32 -14.54 -14.77
N PHE A 440 -22.28 -13.70 -14.66
CA PHE A 440 -21.61 -13.08 -15.81
C PHE A 440 -20.23 -13.68 -16.14
N ALA A 441 -19.88 -14.81 -15.53
CA ALA A 441 -18.66 -15.53 -15.88
C ALA A 441 -18.76 -16.04 -17.33
N GLY A 442 -17.76 -15.72 -18.15
CA GLY A 442 -17.70 -16.14 -19.53
C GLY A 442 -18.46 -15.26 -20.53
N PHE A 443 -18.89 -14.05 -20.15
CA PHE A 443 -19.72 -13.18 -21.00
C PHE A 443 -19.13 -12.87 -22.39
N ALA A 444 -17.80 -12.88 -22.52
CA ALA A 444 -17.07 -12.66 -23.77
C ALA A 444 -16.10 -13.82 -24.10
N GLY A 445 -16.37 -15.02 -23.58
CA GLY A 445 -15.52 -16.21 -23.72
C GLY A 445 -14.74 -16.58 -22.44
N PRO A 446 -13.94 -17.65 -22.47
CA PRO A 446 -13.23 -18.15 -21.29
C PRO A 446 -12.35 -17.07 -20.64
N GLY A 447 -12.44 -16.94 -19.32
CA GLY A 447 -11.66 -15.96 -18.55
C GLY A 447 -12.31 -14.58 -18.38
N SER A 448 -13.36 -14.26 -19.15
CA SER A 448 -14.10 -13.01 -18.97
C SER A 448 -15.01 -13.04 -17.74
N ILE A 449 -15.09 -11.93 -17.01
CA ILE A 449 -15.88 -11.82 -15.78
C ILE A 449 -16.25 -10.35 -15.48
N LEU A 450 -17.41 -10.12 -14.86
CA LEU A 450 -17.76 -8.82 -14.29
C LEU A 450 -17.48 -8.84 -12.79
N LYS A 451 -16.50 -8.04 -12.35
CA LYS A 451 -16.16 -7.90 -10.92
C LYS A 451 -16.98 -6.82 -10.27
N LEU A 452 -17.43 -7.06 -9.04
CA LEU A 452 -18.21 -6.08 -8.28
C LEU A 452 -17.30 -5.25 -7.37
N ALA A 453 -17.52 -3.93 -7.34
CA ALA A 453 -16.83 -2.99 -6.47
C ALA A 453 -17.80 -2.03 -5.77
N GLN A 454 -17.33 -1.40 -4.69
CA GLN A 454 -18.07 -0.46 -3.84
C GLN A 454 -17.25 0.80 -3.60
N ARG A 455 -17.89 1.95 -3.41
CA ARG A 455 -17.19 3.20 -3.08
C ARG A 455 -16.42 3.06 -1.76
N SER A 456 -15.16 3.50 -1.75
CA SER A 456 -14.30 3.57 -0.56
C SER A 456 -14.54 4.89 0.18
N GLY A 457 -14.56 4.87 1.51
CA GLY A 457 -14.62 6.09 2.34
C GLY A 457 -16.03 6.55 2.76
N VAL A 458 -17.10 6.01 2.17
CA VAL A 458 -18.45 6.13 2.76
C VAL A 458 -18.54 5.08 3.85
N GLY A 459 -18.67 5.50 5.10
CA GLY A 459 -18.82 4.59 6.24
C GLY A 459 -19.88 3.56 5.91
N SER A 460 -19.47 2.30 5.77
CA SER A 460 -20.37 1.16 5.66
C SER A 460 -21.20 1.10 6.95
N GLY A 461 -22.32 1.81 7.00
CA GLY A 461 -23.35 1.65 8.02
C GLY A 461 -23.80 2.84 8.88
N ASP A 462 -23.58 4.12 8.54
CA ASP A 462 -24.09 5.20 9.41
C ASP A 462 -25.56 5.63 9.14
N THR A 463 -26.16 5.17 8.04
CA THR A 463 -27.62 5.24 7.87
C THR A 463 -28.13 3.99 7.18
N ALA A 464 -28.96 3.19 7.84
CA ALA A 464 -29.48 1.90 7.37
C ALA A 464 -30.36 1.96 6.09
N ASN A 465 -30.50 3.13 5.45
CA ASN A 465 -31.41 3.39 4.34
C ASN A 465 -30.74 3.87 3.04
N GLN A 466 -29.41 4.02 2.99
CA GLN A 466 -28.73 4.31 1.70
C GLN A 466 -28.40 2.99 0.98
N VAL A 467 -28.88 2.87 -0.26
CA VAL A 467 -28.46 1.82 -1.19
C VAL A 467 -26.94 1.97 -1.37
N PRO A 468 -26.13 0.93 -1.16
CA PRO A 468 -24.69 1.03 -1.42
C PRO A 468 -24.48 1.27 -2.91
N ASP A 469 -23.77 2.35 -3.27
CA ASP A 469 -23.32 2.55 -4.64
C ASP A 469 -22.43 1.35 -5.05
N LEU A 470 -22.82 0.65 -6.10
CA LEU A 470 -22.12 -0.52 -6.64
C LEU A 470 -21.59 -0.22 -8.03
N TRP A 471 -20.45 -0.81 -8.37
CA TRP A 471 -19.89 -0.74 -9.72
C TRP A 471 -19.57 -2.14 -10.23
N ALA A 472 -19.84 -2.37 -11.51
CA ALA A 472 -19.37 -3.52 -12.27
C ALA A 472 -18.14 -3.13 -13.09
N VAL A 473 -17.04 -3.87 -12.92
CA VAL A 473 -15.81 -3.72 -13.68
C VAL A 473 -15.65 -4.91 -14.62
N ARG A 474 -15.60 -4.66 -15.93
CA ARG A 474 -15.52 -5.70 -16.96
C ARG A 474 -14.07 -6.15 -17.20
N PHE A 475 -13.75 -7.40 -16.84
CA PHE A 475 -12.47 -8.03 -17.17
C PHE A 475 -12.64 -8.97 -18.36
N SER A 476 -11.93 -8.71 -19.46
CA SER A 476 -11.91 -9.53 -20.67
C SER A 476 -10.88 -9.00 -21.66
N ASP A 477 -10.14 -9.90 -22.32
CA ASP A 477 -9.19 -9.52 -23.38
C ASP A 477 -9.88 -9.06 -24.68
N THR A 478 -11.17 -9.35 -24.85
CA THR A 478 -11.92 -9.14 -26.12
C THR A 478 -13.07 -8.14 -26.01
N ALA A 479 -13.55 -7.86 -24.79
CA ALA A 479 -14.70 -7.00 -24.54
C ALA A 479 -14.65 -6.34 -23.15
N GLY A 480 -13.46 -6.04 -22.66
CA GLY A 480 -13.22 -5.54 -21.31
C GLY A 480 -11.81 -5.00 -21.11
N ILE A 481 -11.37 -5.05 -19.86
CA ILE A 481 -9.99 -4.81 -19.44
C ILE A 481 -9.25 -6.16 -19.40
N GLY A 482 -8.21 -6.30 -20.23
CA GLY A 482 -7.27 -7.42 -20.18
C GLY A 482 -5.97 -7.01 -19.50
N ILE A 483 -5.44 -7.89 -18.63
CA ILE A 483 -4.15 -7.71 -17.96
C ILE A 483 -3.37 -9.02 -18.06
N SER A 484 -2.24 -8.99 -18.75
CA SER A 484 -1.30 -10.11 -18.79
C SER A 484 0.09 -9.69 -18.35
N PHE A 485 0.75 -10.60 -17.63
CA PHE A 485 2.15 -10.50 -17.27
C PHE A 485 2.90 -11.59 -18.02
N HIS A 486 4.00 -11.20 -18.66
CA HIS A 486 4.87 -12.13 -19.39
C HIS A 486 6.33 -12.00 -18.95
N PRO A 487 6.66 -12.15 -17.65
CA PRO A 487 8.02 -11.98 -17.20
C PRO A 487 8.89 -13.15 -17.70
N GLN A 488 9.93 -12.85 -18.47
CA GLN A 488 11.03 -13.80 -18.64
C GLN A 488 11.83 -13.86 -17.33
N ALA A 489 11.93 -15.06 -16.75
CA ALA A 489 12.92 -15.36 -15.73
C ALA A 489 14.32 -15.45 -16.38
N SER A 490 15.35 -15.00 -15.65
CA SER A 490 16.77 -15.06 -16.02
C SER A 490 17.21 -16.44 -16.52
N PRO A 491 18.28 -16.53 -17.37
CA PRO A 491 19.13 -15.44 -17.84
C PRO A 491 18.74 -14.93 -19.24
N GLY A 492 18.46 -13.63 -19.36
CA GLY A 492 18.13 -12.97 -20.63
C GLY A 492 17.04 -11.91 -20.46
N PHE A 493 17.43 -10.72 -19.98
CA PHE A 493 16.50 -9.60 -19.87
C PHE A 493 16.13 -9.07 -21.26
N SER A 494 14.83 -8.94 -21.53
CA SER A 494 14.31 -8.39 -22.78
C SER A 494 13.50 -7.12 -22.50
N PRO A 495 13.71 -6.01 -23.24
CA PRO A 495 12.91 -4.79 -23.09
C PRO A 495 11.40 -5.08 -23.16
N GLY A 496 10.65 -4.56 -22.19
CA GLY A 496 9.19 -4.70 -22.10
C GLY A 496 8.69 -6.11 -21.75
N LYS A 497 9.57 -7.08 -21.49
CA LYS A 497 9.21 -8.47 -21.16
C LYS A 497 9.89 -9.00 -19.89
N SER A 498 10.77 -8.22 -19.30
CA SER A 498 11.45 -8.58 -18.06
C SER A 498 11.23 -7.51 -17.00
N PRO A 499 11.19 -7.88 -15.71
CA PRO A 499 11.27 -6.92 -14.62
C PRO A 499 12.54 -6.08 -14.73
N VAL A 500 12.43 -4.79 -14.36
CA VAL A 500 13.54 -3.84 -14.33
C VAL A 500 13.74 -3.37 -12.90
N PHE A 501 15.00 -3.29 -12.48
CA PHE A 501 15.36 -2.96 -11.11
C PHE A 501 16.09 -1.62 -11.08
N PHE A 502 15.57 -0.67 -10.30
CA PHE A 502 16.22 0.62 -10.05
C PHE A 502 16.64 0.73 -8.60
N ALA A 503 17.65 1.55 -8.34
CA ALA A 503 17.99 1.99 -6.99
C ALA A 503 18.56 3.40 -7.07
N LEU A 504 18.65 4.07 -5.92
CA LEU A 504 19.33 5.36 -5.81
C LEU A 504 20.83 5.14 -6.02
N ALA A 505 21.41 5.73 -7.07
CA ALA A 505 22.86 5.64 -7.27
C ALA A 505 23.60 6.32 -6.11
N PRO A 506 24.70 5.71 -5.62
CA PRO A 506 25.64 6.32 -4.69
C PRO A 506 26.04 7.73 -5.07
N LEU A 507 26.19 8.62 -4.09
CA LEU A 507 26.79 9.94 -4.29
C LEU A 507 28.27 9.82 -4.66
N ALA A 508 28.98 8.86 -4.07
CA ALA A 508 30.34 8.50 -4.45
C ALA A 508 30.58 7.00 -4.28
N THR A 509 31.36 6.40 -5.18
CA THR A 509 31.76 4.98 -5.10
C THR A 509 33.09 4.75 -4.37
N SER A 510 33.58 5.77 -3.67
CA SER A 510 34.83 5.75 -2.90
C SER A 510 34.81 6.84 -1.82
N ALA A 511 35.35 6.53 -0.65
CA ALA A 511 35.46 7.44 0.48
C ALA A 511 36.11 8.80 0.13
N MET A 512 35.61 9.86 0.75
CA MET A 512 36.08 11.24 0.55
C MET A 512 36.99 11.72 1.68
N SER A 513 37.96 12.57 1.33
CA SER A 513 38.83 13.24 2.32
C SER A 513 39.03 14.69 1.91
N GLY A 514 39.03 15.60 2.88
CA GLY A 514 39.17 17.03 2.61
C GLY A 514 39.22 17.87 3.88
N THR A 515 39.60 19.14 3.74
CA THR A 515 39.62 20.12 4.84
C THR A 515 38.51 21.14 4.61
N VAL A 516 37.62 21.30 5.60
CA VAL A 516 36.52 22.28 5.58
C VAL A 516 36.62 23.13 6.84
N ASP A 517 36.67 24.45 6.68
CA ASP A 517 36.73 25.41 7.79
C ASP A 517 37.81 25.06 8.85
N GLU A 518 39.02 24.73 8.38
CA GLU A 518 40.21 24.31 9.17
C GLU A 518 40.13 22.93 9.87
N ILE A 519 39.04 22.19 9.67
CA ILE A 519 38.89 20.81 10.17
C ILE A 519 39.18 19.83 9.03
N THR A 520 40.13 18.92 9.25
CA THR A 520 40.46 17.86 8.29
C THR A 520 39.63 16.61 8.57
N TYR A 521 38.90 16.17 7.54
CA TYR A 521 38.13 14.93 7.53
C TYR A 521 38.81 13.93 6.59
N GLY A 522 38.91 12.68 7.03
CA GLY A 522 39.49 11.58 6.25
C GLY A 522 38.55 10.38 6.22
N ASP A 523 38.57 9.65 5.10
CA ASP A 523 37.85 8.40 4.89
C ASP A 523 36.33 8.49 5.20
N ILE A 524 35.68 9.53 4.66
CA ILE A 524 34.26 9.83 4.88
C ILE A 524 33.39 9.17 3.83
N ASP A 525 32.43 8.37 4.30
CA ASP A 525 31.25 7.94 3.55
C ASP A 525 30.27 9.11 3.43
N ILE A 526 30.16 9.69 2.24
CA ILE A 526 29.28 10.83 1.98
C ILE A 526 27.81 10.43 1.99
N ASP A 527 27.47 9.19 1.59
CA ASP A 527 26.12 8.65 1.58
C ASP A 527 25.61 8.44 3.02
N ALA A 528 26.48 8.02 3.93
CA ALA A 528 26.17 7.96 5.37
C ALA A 528 25.91 9.37 5.96
N TRP A 529 26.71 10.37 5.60
CA TRP A 529 26.47 11.76 6.02
C TRP A 529 25.17 12.33 5.44
N ALA A 530 24.87 11.99 4.20
CA ALA A 530 23.62 12.32 3.54
C ALA A 530 22.41 11.72 4.26
N LEU A 531 22.45 10.43 4.61
CA LEU A 531 21.40 9.78 5.41
C LEU A 531 21.20 10.47 6.77
N ASP A 532 22.29 10.73 7.51
CA ASP A 532 22.23 11.43 8.80
C ASP A 532 21.54 12.80 8.68
N TYR A 533 21.82 13.54 7.60
CA TYR A 533 21.17 14.82 7.30
C TYR A 533 19.67 14.67 7.00
N LEU A 534 19.28 13.70 6.16
CA LEU A 534 17.87 13.47 5.83
C LEU A 534 17.07 13.06 7.07
N VAL A 535 17.64 12.19 7.92
CA VAL A 535 17.04 11.79 9.21
C VAL A 535 16.90 12.98 10.16
N ALA A 536 17.92 13.85 10.22
CA ALA A 536 17.88 15.07 11.02
C ALA A 536 16.72 15.99 10.60
N LEU A 537 16.55 16.20 9.29
CA LEU A 537 15.48 17.04 8.75
C LEU A 537 14.08 16.43 8.97
N ASP A 538 13.93 15.12 8.77
CA ASP A 538 12.68 14.40 9.11
C ASP A 538 12.34 14.55 10.61
N GLY A 539 13.35 14.50 11.48
CA GLY A 539 13.17 14.70 12.93
C GLY A 539 12.63 16.10 13.27
N VAL A 540 13.15 17.15 12.61
CA VAL A 540 12.66 18.54 12.78
C VAL A 540 11.24 18.70 12.23
N LEU A 541 10.92 18.02 11.12
CA LEU A 541 9.60 18.05 10.48
C LEU A 541 8.62 17.01 11.05
N SER A 542 8.97 16.37 12.17
CA SER A 542 8.06 15.49 12.89
C SER A 542 6.78 16.22 13.31
N ALA A 543 5.68 15.50 13.49
CA ALA A 543 4.38 16.10 13.77
C ALA A 543 4.41 17.04 15.00
N GLU A 544 5.16 16.69 16.04
CA GLU A 544 5.29 17.49 17.26
C GLU A 544 6.14 18.75 17.03
N VAL A 545 7.35 18.61 16.48
CA VAL A 545 8.29 19.72 16.29
C VAL A 545 7.83 20.64 15.15
N GLY A 546 7.33 20.10 14.05
CA GLY A 546 6.78 20.86 12.93
C GLY A 546 5.59 21.74 13.34
N THR A 547 4.66 21.21 14.16
CA THR A 547 3.55 22.01 14.70
C THR A 547 4.05 23.13 15.61
N ALA A 548 5.05 22.85 16.45
CA ALA A 548 5.67 23.86 17.29
C ALA A 548 6.30 24.99 16.44
N LEU A 549 7.02 24.65 15.37
CA LEU A 549 7.62 25.63 14.45
C LEU A 549 6.55 26.49 13.77
N ALA A 550 5.47 25.90 13.26
CA ALA A 550 4.37 26.65 12.64
C ALA A 550 3.67 27.63 13.62
N LEU A 551 3.54 27.23 14.90
CA LEU A 551 3.00 28.09 15.95
C LEU A 551 3.95 29.26 16.27
N LEU A 552 5.26 29.00 16.33
CA LEU A 552 6.27 30.05 16.57
C LEU A 552 6.37 31.00 15.38
N ASP A 553 6.29 30.50 14.15
CA ASP A 553 6.21 31.32 12.93
C ASP A 553 5.02 32.28 12.96
N THR A 554 3.84 31.77 13.35
CA THR A 554 2.65 32.61 13.52
C THR A 554 2.83 33.66 14.62
N ARG A 555 3.48 33.28 15.74
CA ARG A 555 3.71 34.16 16.89
C ARG A 555 4.71 35.28 16.59
N TYR A 556 5.76 34.99 15.84
CA TYR A 556 6.89 35.89 15.61
C TYR A 556 6.96 36.49 14.21
N GLY A 557 6.07 36.07 13.29
CA GLY A 557 6.04 36.55 11.91
C GLY A 557 7.21 36.04 11.08
N THR A 558 7.65 34.81 11.31
CA THR A 558 8.71 34.12 10.54
C THR A 558 8.12 33.03 9.62
N THR A 559 8.94 32.41 8.77
CA THR A 559 8.52 31.42 7.75
C THR A 559 9.32 30.12 7.83
N HIS A 560 9.95 29.82 8.97
CA HIS A 560 10.92 28.74 9.09
C HIS A 560 10.34 27.35 8.78
N PHE A 561 9.10 27.07 9.20
CA PHE A 561 8.41 25.83 8.88
C PHE A 561 8.14 25.69 7.38
N GLU A 562 7.66 26.75 6.72
CA GLU A 562 7.43 26.77 5.28
C GLU A 562 8.74 26.62 4.49
N ASP A 563 9.81 27.28 4.93
CA ASP A 563 11.15 27.16 4.33
C ASP A 563 11.67 25.72 4.41
N LEU A 564 11.53 25.06 5.57
CA LEU A 564 11.93 23.66 5.76
C LEU A 564 11.07 22.68 4.93
N LEU A 565 9.77 22.95 4.79
CA LEU A 565 8.89 22.17 3.92
C LEU A 565 9.30 22.33 2.44
N GLY A 566 9.64 23.55 2.02
CA GLY A 566 10.18 23.82 0.68
C GLY A 566 11.51 23.11 0.43
N ILE A 567 12.38 23.02 1.45
CA ILE A 567 13.61 22.23 1.40
C ILE A 567 13.30 20.73 1.26
N LYS A 568 12.33 20.19 2.02
CA LYS A 568 11.89 18.80 1.91
C LYS A 568 11.43 18.48 0.48
N THR A 569 10.57 19.32 -0.09
CA THR A 569 10.09 19.13 -1.47
C THR A 569 11.23 19.22 -2.49
N ARG A 570 12.19 20.13 -2.31
CA ARG A 570 13.37 20.24 -3.18
C ARG A 570 14.24 18.99 -3.12
N LEU A 571 14.53 18.50 -1.91
CA LEU A 571 15.34 17.29 -1.71
C LEU A 571 14.63 16.06 -2.31
N ALA A 572 13.34 15.88 -2.03
CA ALA A 572 12.57 14.76 -2.57
C ALA A 572 12.60 14.72 -4.11
N ARG A 573 12.56 15.87 -4.79
CA ARG A 573 12.67 15.93 -6.26
C ARG A 573 14.10 15.85 -6.79
N GLY A 574 15.07 16.34 -6.01
CA GLY A 574 16.48 16.41 -6.40
C GLY A 574 17.21 15.08 -6.24
N VAL A 575 17.04 14.42 -5.10
CA VAL A 575 17.74 13.16 -4.76
C VAL A 575 17.34 12.06 -5.74
N VAL A 576 16.06 11.94 -6.09
CA VAL A 576 15.59 10.90 -7.00
C VAL A 576 16.15 10.99 -8.42
N GLN A 577 16.72 12.14 -8.83
CA GLN A 577 17.36 12.27 -10.14
C GLN A 577 18.49 11.25 -10.34
N ALA A 578 19.08 10.75 -9.24
CA ALA A 578 20.12 9.73 -9.24
C ALA A 578 19.58 8.28 -9.32
N VAL A 579 18.26 8.08 -9.34
CA VAL A 579 17.67 6.75 -9.51
C VAL A 579 17.96 6.26 -10.93
N THR A 580 18.65 5.12 -11.02
CA THR A 580 19.03 4.48 -12.29
C THR A 580 18.94 2.96 -12.16
N GLN A 581 19.02 2.24 -13.28
CA GLN A 581 18.92 0.78 -13.29
C GLN A 581 20.14 0.14 -12.60
N VAL A 582 19.90 -0.86 -11.75
CA VAL A 582 20.93 -1.54 -10.95
C VAL A 582 21.81 -2.44 -11.83
N LEU A 583 21.24 -3.05 -12.87
CA LEU A 583 21.95 -3.97 -13.75
C LEU A 583 22.39 -3.26 -15.04
N ALA A 584 23.63 -3.53 -15.48
CA ALA A 584 24.25 -2.90 -16.63
C ALA A 584 23.57 -3.26 -17.96
N ASP A 585 22.97 -4.45 -18.06
CA ASP A 585 22.24 -4.91 -19.24
C ASP A 585 20.79 -4.41 -19.30
N GLN A 586 20.31 -3.73 -18.25
CA GLN A 586 18.99 -3.09 -18.18
C GLN A 586 19.03 -1.58 -18.44
N GLN A 587 20.21 -1.01 -18.71
CA GLN A 587 20.37 0.43 -18.94
C GLN A 587 19.43 0.93 -20.05
N GLY A 588 18.62 1.93 -19.72
CA GLY A 588 17.61 2.50 -20.63
C GLY A 588 16.31 1.71 -20.77
N MET A 589 16.10 0.65 -19.99
CA MET A 589 14.82 -0.08 -19.90
C MET A 589 13.94 0.45 -18.75
N GLY A 590 12.65 0.11 -18.75
CA GLY A 590 11.71 0.52 -17.70
C GLY A 590 11.18 1.94 -17.88
N ASP A 591 10.46 2.42 -16.87
CA ASP A 591 10.01 3.81 -16.75
C ASP A 591 10.72 4.47 -15.57
N ALA A 592 11.86 5.10 -15.87
CA ALA A 592 12.65 5.81 -14.87
C ALA A 592 11.87 6.95 -14.21
N ALA A 593 10.98 7.65 -14.95
CA ALA A 593 10.19 8.74 -14.39
C ALA A 593 9.18 8.22 -13.36
N GLY A 594 8.47 7.12 -13.67
CA GLY A 594 7.58 6.45 -12.72
C GLY A 594 8.32 5.91 -11.49
N ALA A 595 9.53 5.37 -11.66
CA ALA A 595 10.36 4.93 -10.53
C ALA A 595 10.80 6.11 -9.63
N GLN A 596 11.23 7.22 -10.24
CA GLN A 596 11.59 8.46 -9.55
C GLN A 596 10.41 9.07 -8.81
N GLU A 597 9.23 9.12 -9.43
CA GLU A 597 8.01 9.63 -8.81
C GLU A 597 7.60 8.76 -7.62
N ARG A 598 7.66 7.42 -7.74
CA ARG A 598 7.34 6.52 -6.64
C ARG A 598 8.26 6.73 -5.42
N LEU A 599 9.56 6.90 -5.64
CA LEU A 599 10.51 7.21 -4.57
C LEU A 599 10.29 8.64 -4.02
N THR A 600 9.95 9.60 -4.87
CA THR A 600 9.62 10.99 -4.47
C THR A 600 8.48 11.00 -3.48
N GLN A 601 7.39 10.26 -3.74
CA GLN A 601 6.24 10.16 -2.84
C GLN A 601 6.62 9.53 -1.48
N ALA A 602 7.50 8.53 -1.48
CA ALA A 602 8.04 7.97 -0.24
C ALA A 602 8.89 9.00 0.53
N MET A 603 9.74 9.76 -0.17
CA MET A 603 10.57 10.82 0.42
C MET A 603 9.78 12.02 0.94
N LEU A 604 8.67 12.39 0.28
CA LEU A 604 7.75 13.42 0.77
C LEU A 604 7.07 13.01 2.07
N THR A 605 6.91 11.71 2.31
CA THR A 605 6.51 11.17 3.62
C THR A 605 7.68 11.22 4.59
N THR A 606 8.79 10.56 4.26
CA THR A 606 10.01 10.47 5.08
C THR A 606 11.22 10.51 4.16
N LEU A 607 12.02 11.58 4.22
CA LEU A 607 13.20 11.78 3.37
C LEU A 607 14.20 10.63 3.46
N ALA A 608 14.37 10.04 4.65
CA ALA A 608 15.26 8.89 4.87
C ALA A 608 14.92 7.67 4.01
N SER A 609 13.72 7.60 3.42
CA SER A 609 13.35 6.56 2.44
C SER A 609 14.30 6.49 1.24
N ALA A 610 15.03 7.57 0.93
CA ALA A 610 16.08 7.59 -0.09
C ALA A 610 17.10 6.44 0.05
N TYR A 611 17.50 6.14 1.29
CA TYR A 611 18.44 5.05 1.61
C TYR A 611 17.76 3.86 2.30
N GLY A 612 16.48 3.99 2.68
CA GLY A 612 15.68 2.92 3.28
C GLY A 612 15.03 1.98 2.25
N VAL A 613 14.81 2.45 1.02
CA VAL A 613 14.39 1.60 -0.10
C VAL A 613 15.62 0.91 -0.67
N SER A 614 15.61 -0.42 -0.68
CA SER A 614 16.72 -1.21 -1.23
C SER A 614 16.69 -1.21 -2.75
N THR A 615 15.51 -1.48 -3.33
CA THR A 615 15.32 -1.62 -4.78
C THR A 615 13.92 -1.18 -5.17
N ILE A 616 13.78 -0.50 -6.30
CA ILE A 616 12.51 -0.20 -6.94
C ILE A 616 12.30 -1.24 -8.04
N VAL A 617 11.20 -1.99 -7.93
CA VAL A 617 10.87 -3.09 -8.83
C VAL A 617 9.81 -2.60 -9.80
N GLN A 618 10.10 -2.67 -11.09
CA GLN A 618 9.12 -2.43 -12.15
C GLN A 618 8.84 -3.71 -12.93
N VAL A 619 7.58 -4.12 -12.99
CA VAL A 619 7.14 -5.28 -13.74
C VAL A 619 6.31 -4.81 -14.94
N PRO A 620 6.62 -5.26 -16.18
CA PRO A 620 5.82 -4.89 -17.35
C PRO A 620 4.50 -5.67 -17.34
N ALA A 621 3.40 -4.95 -17.53
CA ALA A 621 2.05 -5.48 -17.71
C ALA A 621 1.55 -5.09 -19.11
N GLU A 622 1.07 -6.04 -19.89
CA GLU A 622 0.34 -5.74 -21.11
C GLU A 622 -1.12 -5.49 -20.73
N VAL A 623 -1.59 -4.27 -21.00
CA VAL A 623 -2.96 -3.84 -20.72
C VAL A 623 -3.70 -3.65 -22.03
N THR A 624 -4.88 -4.25 -22.14
CA THR A 624 -5.81 -4.04 -23.25
C THR A 624 -7.10 -3.45 -22.72
N VAL A 625 -7.64 -2.46 -23.43
CA VAL A 625 -8.92 -1.83 -23.10
C VAL A 625 -9.76 -1.83 -24.36
N VAL A 626 -10.90 -2.51 -24.32
CA VAL A 626 -11.91 -2.48 -25.39
C VAL A 626 -13.04 -1.55 -24.96
N GLY A 627 -13.27 -0.47 -25.72
CA GLY A 627 -14.17 0.61 -25.34
C GLY A 627 -13.45 1.74 -24.59
N THR A 628 -14.15 2.47 -23.73
CA THR A 628 -13.56 3.44 -22.80
C THR A 628 -13.30 2.77 -21.46
N ALA A 629 -12.22 3.15 -20.76
CA ALA A 629 -11.94 2.63 -19.44
C ALA A 629 -13.01 3.09 -18.43
N ASP A 630 -13.34 4.38 -18.47
CA ASP A 630 -14.37 5.05 -17.66
C ASP A 630 -15.04 6.13 -18.54
N ASP A 631 -16.26 6.54 -18.19
CA ASP A 631 -17.02 7.62 -18.85
C ASP A 631 -16.93 8.96 -18.11
N GLY A 632 -16.57 8.96 -16.82
CA GLY A 632 -16.46 10.17 -16.00
C GLY A 632 -15.24 11.04 -16.30
N SER A 633 -14.15 10.47 -16.83
CA SER A 633 -12.86 11.19 -16.96
C SER A 633 -12.00 10.69 -18.12
N PRO A 634 -12.28 11.09 -19.38
CA PRO A 634 -11.53 10.61 -20.53
C PRO A 634 -10.08 11.13 -20.60
N GLU A 635 -9.72 12.16 -19.81
CA GLU A 635 -8.40 12.78 -19.82
C GLU A 635 -7.35 12.04 -18.98
N MET A 636 -7.77 11.21 -18.02
CA MET A 636 -6.87 10.40 -17.21
C MET A 636 -7.43 8.99 -17.00
N ALA A 637 -6.64 7.98 -17.35
CA ALA A 637 -7.07 6.60 -17.24
C ALA A 637 -7.29 6.19 -15.76
N PRO A 638 -8.31 5.36 -15.47
CA PRO A 638 -8.45 4.69 -14.18
C PRO A 638 -7.18 3.92 -13.81
N GLN A 639 -6.94 3.73 -12.51
CA GLN A 639 -5.76 3.03 -12.02
C GLN A 639 -6.16 1.91 -11.06
N PHE A 640 -5.69 0.69 -11.31
CA PHE A 640 -5.75 -0.37 -10.31
C PHE A 640 -4.71 -0.10 -9.22
N TYR A 641 -5.08 -0.32 -7.96
CA TYR A 641 -4.20 -0.19 -6.81
C TYR A 641 -4.18 -1.50 -6.03
N GLY A 642 -2.98 -2.02 -5.76
CA GLY A 642 -2.81 -3.34 -5.20
C GLY A 642 -1.45 -3.57 -4.55
N THR A 643 -1.27 -4.76 -3.97
CA THR A 643 0.02 -5.19 -3.43
C THR A 643 0.79 -6.00 -4.46
N LEU A 644 2.09 -5.73 -4.59
CA LEU A 644 3.03 -6.58 -5.31
C LEU A 644 3.75 -7.47 -4.30
N GLY A 645 3.72 -8.78 -4.49
CA GLY A 645 4.41 -9.72 -3.59
C GLY A 645 3.84 -11.13 -3.61
N PRO A 646 4.33 -12.05 -2.77
CA PRO A 646 3.80 -13.39 -2.70
C PRO A 646 2.34 -13.38 -2.18
N THR A 647 1.50 -14.24 -2.73
CA THR A 647 0.15 -14.49 -2.19
C THR A 647 0.23 -14.89 -0.72
N SER A 648 -0.34 -14.07 0.16
CA SER A 648 -0.25 -14.26 1.61
C SER A 648 -0.88 -15.58 2.04
N THR A 649 -0.07 -16.59 2.34
CA THR A 649 -0.51 -17.88 2.89
C THR A 649 -0.41 -17.87 4.42
N GLY A 650 -1.28 -17.10 5.07
CA GLY A 650 -1.50 -17.21 6.52
C GLY A 650 -0.43 -16.57 7.42
N SER A 651 -0.91 -16.05 8.56
CA SER A 651 -0.18 -15.29 9.58
C SER A 651 0.97 -16.06 10.24
N GLY A 652 2.14 -15.41 10.41
CA GLY A 652 2.96 -15.64 11.61
C GLY A 652 4.46 -15.35 11.53
N ALA A 653 5.10 -15.43 10.36
CA ALA A 653 6.53 -15.15 10.24
C ALA A 653 6.76 -13.69 9.84
N ALA A 654 7.60 -12.97 10.59
CA ALA A 654 8.11 -11.67 10.15
C ALA A 654 8.85 -11.88 8.82
N GLN A 655 8.30 -11.31 7.75
CA GLN A 655 8.94 -11.38 6.44
C GLN A 655 10.22 -10.54 6.49
N PRO A 656 11.35 -11.01 5.93
CA PRO A 656 12.61 -10.25 5.93
C PRO A 656 12.60 -9.07 4.96
N PHE A 657 11.45 -8.76 4.36
CA PHE A 657 11.25 -7.68 3.40
C PHE A 657 9.83 -7.08 3.50
N SER A 658 9.66 -5.90 2.90
CA SER A 658 8.37 -5.27 2.66
C SER A 658 8.34 -4.68 1.25
N LEU A 659 7.19 -4.80 0.58
CA LEU A 659 6.93 -4.21 -0.73
C LEU A 659 5.82 -3.17 -0.58
N SER A 660 6.02 -1.99 -1.16
CA SER A 660 4.94 -0.99 -1.22
C SER A 660 3.80 -1.48 -2.11
N ALA A 661 2.62 -0.89 -1.94
CA ALA A 661 1.57 -1.00 -2.94
C ALA A 661 2.06 -0.49 -4.30
N ALA A 662 1.44 -0.94 -5.38
CA ALA A 662 1.70 -0.53 -6.74
C ALA A 662 0.41 -0.15 -7.45
N THR A 663 0.53 0.71 -8.45
CA THR A 663 -0.55 1.11 -9.35
C THR A 663 -0.35 0.50 -10.73
N LEU A 664 -1.46 0.33 -11.46
CA LEU A 664 -1.47 -0.08 -12.86
C LEU A 664 -2.52 0.72 -13.62
N ASP A 665 -2.09 1.50 -14.60
CA ASP A 665 -2.99 2.33 -15.42
C ASP A 665 -3.82 1.45 -16.37
N VAL A 666 -5.11 1.74 -16.43
CA VAL A 666 -6.08 1.06 -17.30
C VAL A 666 -6.11 1.78 -18.65
N GLU A 667 -4.98 1.76 -19.33
CA GLU A 667 -4.80 2.34 -20.66
C GLU A 667 -4.18 1.30 -21.60
N GLY A 668 -4.84 1.04 -22.72
CA GLY A 668 -4.38 0.04 -23.67
C GLY A 668 -4.97 0.16 -25.07
N PRO A 669 -4.39 -0.51 -26.08
CA PRO A 669 -3.31 -1.50 -25.96
C PRO A 669 -1.94 -0.87 -25.70
N ALA A 670 -1.33 -1.15 -24.55
CA ALA A 670 -0.02 -0.60 -24.16
C ALA A 670 0.68 -1.51 -23.14
N THR A 671 2.01 -1.39 -23.06
CA THR A 671 2.80 -1.98 -21.97
C THR A 671 2.94 -0.93 -20.87
N GLN A 672 2.38 -1.22 -19.70
CA GLN A 672 2.40 -0.37 -18.51
C GLN A 672 3.35 -0.96 -17.45
N TRP A 673 3.80 -0.15 -16.51
CA TRP A 673 4.76 -0.57 -15.48
C TRP A 673 4.15 -0.60 -14.08
N VAL A 674 4.03 -1.80 -13.50
CA VAL A 674 3.67 -1.96 -12.09
C VAL A 674 4.91 -1.69 -11.25
N THR A 675 4.92 -0.57 -10.52
CA THR A 675 6.09 -0.08 -9.77
C THR A 675 5.90 -0.22 -8.26
N ALA A 676 6.81 -0.91 -7.58
CA ALA A 676 6.81 -1.06 -6.13
C ALA A 676 8.21 -0.79 -5.53
N LEU A 677 8.22 -0.28 -4.29
CA LEU A 677 9.44 -0.09 -3.50
C LEU A 677 9.67 -1.33 -2.64
N LEU A 678 10.81 -1.98 -2.79
CA LEU A 678 11.27 -3.09 -1.95
C LEU A 678 12.21 -2.54 -0.86
N THR A 679 11.86 -2.82 0.40
CA THR A 679 12.75 -2.62 1.55
C THR A 679 13.07 -3.97 2.17
N VAL A 680 14.35 -4.30 2.27
CA VAL A 680 14.85 -5.49 2.95
C VAL A 680 15.22 -5.13 4.40
N ALA A 681 14.82 -5.95 5.36
CA ALA A 681 15.03 -5.67 6.79
C ALA A 681 16.52 -5.80 7.19
N GLN A 682 17.24 -6.73 6.58
CA GLN A 682 18.67 -6.97 6.82
C GLN A 682 19.45 -6.96 5.51
N PRO A 683 19.51 -5.81 4.81
CA PRO A 683 20.07 -5.73 3.46
C PRO A 683 21.56 -6.11 3.43
N ARG A 684 22.28 -6.01 4.55
CA ARG A 684 23.69 -6.42 4.66
C ARG A 684 23.94 -7.93 4.54
N GLN A 685 22.91 -8.77 4.65
CA GLN A 685 23.07 -10.22 4.66
C GLN A 685 22.85 -10.87 3.28
N GLU A 686 22.11 -10.22 2.38
CA GLU A 686 21.68 -10.82 1.11
C GLU A 686 21.91 -9.87 -0.06
N ARG A 687 22.70 -10.30 -1.06
CA ARG A 687 22.99 -9.56 -2.30
C ARG A 687 21.81 -9.51 -3.29
N SER A 688 20.94 -10.50 -3.21
CA SER A 688 19.67 -10.59 -3.95
C SER A 688 18.66 -11.35 -3.11
N ILE A 689 17.37 -11.14 -3.39
CA ILE A 689 16.27 -11.90 -2.79
C ILE A 689 15.42 -12.53 -3.89
N GLN A 690 15.09 -13.81 -3.74
CA GLN A 690 14.22 -14.52 -4.67
C GLN A 690 12.77 -14.51 -4.18
N LEU A 691 11.87 -13.85 -4.91
CA LEU A 691 10.47 -13.69 -4.52
C LEU A 691 9.51 -14.15 -5.62
N PRO A 692 8.55 -15.05 -5.34
CA PRO A 692 7.39 -15.20 -6.20
C PRO A 692 6.56 -13.91 -6.12
N LEU A 693 6.10 -13.43 -7.27
CA LEU A 693 5.37 -12.16 -7.37
C LEU A 693 3.98 -12.41 -7.93
N ASP A 694 3.00 -11.86 -7.24
CA ASP A 694 1.62 -11.69 -7.69
C ASP A 694 1.26 -10.20 -7.59
N PHE A 695 0.45 -9.71 -8.54
CA PHE A 695 -0.20 -8.41 -8.41
C PHE A 695 -1.64 -8.61 -7.92
N THR A 696 -1.86 -8.34 -6.63
CA THR A 696 -3.18 -8.46 -5.99
C THR A 696 -3.87 -7.10 -5.95
N ILE A 697 -4.88 -6.93 -6.80
CA ILE A 697 -5.68 -5.72 -6.92
C ILE A 697 -6.67 -5.66 -5.74
N SER A 698 -6.68 -4.53 -5.04
CA SER A 698 -7.59 -4.29 -3.90
C SER A 698 -8.56 -3.15 -4.17
N TYR A 699 -8.09 -2.12 -4.88
CA TYR A 699 -8.87 -0.92 -5.19
C TYR A 699 -8.69 -0.52 -6.66
N MET A 700 -9.59 0.32 -7.15
CA MET A 700 -9.45 1.07 -8.39
C MET A 700 -9.71 2.55 -8.08
N GLN A 701 -8.85 3.41 -8.59
CA GLN A 701 -9.05 4.86 -8.62
C GLN A 701 -9.62 5.24 -9.99
N HIS A 702 -10.69 6.04 -10.02
CA HIS A 702 -11.38 6.43 -11.25
C HIS A 702 -12.11 7.77 -11.05
N ASP A 703 -12.82 8.27 -12.06
CA ASP A 703 -13.59 9.52 -12.00
C ASP A 703 -12.74 10.69 -11.45
N PHE A 704 -11.68 11.03 -12.20
CA PHE A 704 -10.72 12.08 -11.91
C PHE A 704 -11.22 13.47 -12.33
N LEU A 705 -11.23 14.41 -11.39
CA LEU A 705 -11.60 15.81 -11.63
C LEU A 705 -10.35 16.65 -11.94
N VAL A 706 -9.83 16.51 -13.16
CA VAL A 706 -8.58 17.17 -13.59
C VAL A 706 -8.66 18.70 -13.48
N ASP A 707 -9.81 19.30 -13.76
CA ASP A 707 -10.05 20.75 -13.64
C ASP A 707 -10.02 21.26 -12.19
N GLU A 708 -10.14 20.35 -11.21
CA GLU A 708 -10.07 20.66 -9.77
C GLU A 708 -8.68 20.36 -9.18
N ALA A 709 -7.67 20.13 -10.03
CA ALA A 709 -6.31 19.89 -9.58
C ALA A 709 -5.79 21.03 -8.70
N TYR A 710 -5.42 20.70 -7.46
CA TYR A 710 -4.94 21.68 -6.49
C TYR A 710 -3.68 21.18 -5.81
N GLN A 711 -2.61 21.99 -5.85
CA GLN A 711 -1.30 21.66 -5.27
C GLN A 711 -0.71 20.31 -5.75
N GLY A 712 -1.02 19.91 -6.99
CA GLY A 712 -0.54 18.66 -7.58
C GLY A 712 -1.37 17.42 -7.21
N ILE A 713 -2.47 17.58 -6.48
CA ILE A 713 -3.45 16.53 -6.21
C ILE A 713 -4.62 16.70 -7.15
N ILE A 714 -4.97 15.64 -7.88
CA ILE A 714 -6.18 15.57 -8.70
C ILE A 714 -7.24 14.81 -7.89
N PRO A 715 -8.37 15.43 -7.51
CA PRO A 715 -9.46 14.73 -6.83
C PRO A 715 -9.97 13.55 -7.66
N SER A 716 -10.34 12.46 -7.01
CA SER A 716 -10.82 11.24 -7.67
C SER A 716 -11.74 10.40 -6.79
N SER A 717 -12.50 9.50 -7.39
CA SER A 717 -13.25 8.46 -6.70
C SER A 717 -12.41 7.17 -6.51
N TRP A 718 -12.68 6.45 -5.43
CA TRP A 718 -12.01 5.18 -5.11
C TRP A 718 -13.04 4.08 -4.97
N LEU A 719 -12.83 2.97 -5.68
CA LEU A 719 -13.62 1.75 -5.61
C LEU A 719 -12.82 0.64 -4.93
N LYS A 720 -13.49 -0.13 -4.06
CA LYS A 720 -12.96 -1.31 -3.41
C LYS A 720 -13.64 -2.56 -3.97
N PHE A 721 -12.86 -3.54 -4.43
CA PHE A 721 -13.43 -4.79 -4.94
C PHE A 721 -14.06 -5.63 -3.82
N VAL A 722 -15.27 -6.15 -4.07
CA VAL A 722 -15.99 -7.03 -3.15
C VAL A 722 -15.56 -8.48 -3.41
N LEU A 723 -14.61 -8.99 -2.64
CA LEU A 723 -14.00 -10.31 -2.85
C LEU A 723 -14.90 -11.47 -2.35
N PRO A 724 -15.42 -12.35 -3.22
CA PRO A 724 -16.20 -13.52 -2.81
C PRO A 724 -15.30 -14.64 -2.25
N GLY A 725 -15.69 -15.25 -1.13
CA GLY A 725 -15.02 -16.46 -0.60
C GLY A 725 -13.54 -16.30 -0.23
N ASP A 726 -13.09 -15.07 0.07
CA ASP A 726 -11.69 -14.68 0.33
C ASP A 726 -10.74 -14.90 -0.87
N ALA A 727 -11.25 -15.12 -2.08
CA ALA A 727 -10.44 -15.22 -3.30
C ALA A 727 -9.95 -13.82 -3.71
N ALA A 728 -8.64 -13.61 -3.62
CA ALA A 728 -7.99 -12.37 -4.06
C ALA A 728 -8.14 -12.17 -5.58
N LEU A 729 -8.38 -10.92 -6.00
CA LEU A 729 -8.24 -10.52 -7.41
C LEU A 729 -6.74 -10.40 -7.73
N SER A 730 -6.13 -11.53 -8.07
CA SER A 730 -4.68 -11.66 -8.18
C SER A 730 -4.26 -12.13 -9.56
N HIS A 731 -3.27 -11.45 -10.14
CA HIS A 731 -2.61 -11.85 -11.37
C HIS A 731 -1.21 -12.37 -11.04
N VAL A 732 -0.94 -13.62 -11.41
CA VAL A 732 0.38 -14.23 -11.20
C VAL A 732 1.38 -13.59 -12.14
N ILE A 733 2.46 -13.04 -11.57
CA ILE A 733 3.59 -12.52 -12.35
C ILE A 733 4.60 -13.66 -12.50
N ALA A 734 5.14 -14.16 -11.38
CA ALA A 734 6.13 -15.22 -11.39
C ALA A 734 5.91 -16.21 -10.24
N ALA A 735 5.74 -17.49 -10.59
CA ALA A 735 5.62 -18.58 -9.61
C ALA A 735 6.99 -18.96 -9.02
N SER A 736 6.98 -19.70 -7.91
CA SER A 736 8.20 -20.18 -7.21
C SER A 736 9.16 -20.93 -8.16
N PRO A 737 10.48 -20.67 -8.12
CA PRO A 737 11.21 -19.91 -7.10
C PRO A 737 11.02 -18.39 -7.16
N GLY A 738 10.45 -17.83 -8.23
CA GLY A 738 10.11 -16.41 -8.36
C GLY A 738 11.11 -15.60 -9.19
N ILE A 739 11.11 -14.28 -9.01
CA ILE A 739 12.07 -13.34 -9.62
C ILE A 739 13.21 -13.08 -8.63
N GLU A 740 14.45 -13.09 -9.11
CA GLU A 740 15.62 -12.67 -8.34
C GLU A 740 15.76 -11.14 -8.41
N ILE A 741 15.71 -10.48 -7.26
CA ILE A 741 15.73 -9.01 -7.16
C ILE A 741 17.05 -8.60 -6.51
N PRO A 742 17.88 -7.74 -7.14
CA PRO A 742 19.16 -7.34 -6.56
C PRO A 742 18.92 -6.43 -5.35
N VAL A 743 19.82 -6.46 -4.36
CA VAL A 743 19.76 -5.66 -3.13
C VAL A 743 21.09 -4.91 -2.98
N PRO A 744 21.27 -3.76 -3.67
CA PRO A 744 22.49 -2.97 -3.57
C PRO A 744 22.61 -2.31 -2.19
N LEU A 745 23.83 -2.26 -1.65
CA LEU A 745 24.14 -1.47 -0.46
C LEU A 745 24.70 -0.10 -0.85
N PRO A 746 24.09 1.01 -0.39
CA PRO A 746 24.48 2.36 -0.78
C PRO A 746 25.49 3.01 0.18
N PHE A 747 26.32 2.21 0.87
CA PHE A 747 27.32 2.73 1.81
C PHE A 747 28.70 2.15 1.49
N ASP A 748 29.75 2.88 1.86
CA ASP A 748 31.12 2.44 1.67
C ASP A 748 31.35 1.09 2.38
N PRO A 749 32.10 0.17 1.75
CA PRO A 749 32.47 -1.06 2.41
C PRO A 749 33.51 -0.81 3.52
N PRO A 750 33.49 -1.61 4.60
CA PRO A 750 34.46 -1.46 5.67
C PRO A 750 35.88 -1.72 5.17
N LEU A 751 36.83 -0.98 5.73
CA LEU A 751 38.25 -1.19 5.46
C LEU A 751 38.72 -2.51 6.11
N PRO A 752 39.44 -3.38 5.37
CA PRO A 752 40.09 -4.53 5.98
C PRO A 752 41.14 -4.08 7.02
N VAL A 753 41.21 -4.79 8.14
CA VAL A 753 42.23 -4.57 9.16
C VAL A 753 43.28 -5.67 9.06
N LEU A 754 44.48 -5.31 8.60
CA LEU A 754 45.63 -6.20 8.58
C LEU A 754 46.25 -6.26 9.99
N GLN A 755 46.10 -7.40 10.67
CA GLN A 755 46.49 -7.56 12.07
C GLN A 755 47.93 -8.05 12.22
N GLY A 756 48.38 -8.94 11.33
CA GLY A 756 49.73 -9.49 11.37
C GLY A 756 50.08 -10.32 10.14
N GLN A 757 51.36 -10.52 9.92
CA GLN A 757 51.89 -11.41 8.89
C GLN A 757 53.12 -12.15 9.42
N SER A 758 53.36 -13.36 8.92
CA SER A 758 54.49 -14.19 9.34
C SER A 758 54.95 -15.11 8.21
N GLY A 759 56.24 -15.46 8.23
CA GLY A 759 56.83 -16.42 7.31
C GLY A 759 57.53 -17.51 8.12
N THR A 760 56.94 -18.70 8.16
CA THR A 760 57.45 -19.81 8.99
C THR A 760 57.79 -21.01 8.12
N GLY A 761 58.68 -21.89 8.61
CA GLY A 761 59.02 -23.10 7.87
C GLY A 761 57.81 -24.01 7.66
N ALA A 762 57.56 -24.44 6.42
CA ALA A 762 56.47 -25.34 6.08
C ALA A 762 56.63 -26.69 6.80
N PRO A 763 55.55 -27.46 7.04
CA PRO A 763 55.65 -28.80 7.60
C PRO A 763 56.59 -29.69 6.77
N MET A 764 57.50 -30.41 7.45
CA MET A 764 58.38 -31.37 6.79
C MET A 764 57.57 -32.59 6.34
N PRO A 765 57.72 -33.04 5.08
CA PRO A 765 57.20 -34.34 4.69
C PRO A 765 57.88 -35.47 5.48
N PRO A 766 57.24 -36.64 5.61
CA PRO A 766 57.85 -37.78 6.29
C PRO A 766 59.15 -38.19 5.58
N PRO A 767 60.20 -38.56 6.33
CA PRO A 767 61.51 -38.85 5.77
C PRO A 767 61.47 -40.03 4.82
N VAL A 768 62.20 -39.91 3.72
CA VAL A 768 62.32 -40.97 2.72
C VAL A 768 63.38 -41.98 3.19
N SER A 769 63.00 -43.25 3.35
CA SER A 769 63.91 -44.35 3.71
C SER A 769 63.89 -45.44 2.62
N PRO A 770 65.05 -45.96 2.17
CA PRO A 770 66.41 -45.68 2.63
C PRO A 770 66.98 -44.36 2.06
N PHE A 771 67.93 -43.75 2.77
CA PHE A 771 68.60 -42.52 2.33
C PHE A 771 69.48 -42.79 1.10
N THR A 772 69.12 -42.22 -0.04
CA THR A 772 69.97 -42.07 -1.24
C THR A 772 70.54 -40.64 -1.32
N PRO A 773 71.59 -40.37 -2.12
CA PRO A 773 72.09 -39.00 -2.33
C PRO A 773 70.98 -38.01 -2.72
N ASP A 774 70.09 -38.44 -3.64
CA ASP A 774 68.93 -37.65 -4.07
C ASP A 774 67.90 -37.40 -2.95
N SER A 775 67.79 -38.30 -1.96
CA SER A 775 66.87 -38.12 -0.82
C SER A 775 67.36 -37.09 0.19
N VAL A 776 68.69 -36.94 0.35
CA VAL A 776 69.29 -35.93 1.26
C VAL A 776 69.06 -34.53 0.69
N ARG A 777 69.30 -34.37 -0.62
CA ARG A 777 69.00 -33.11 -1.32
C ARG A 777 67.54 -32.73 -1.16
N LYS A 778 66.63 -33.67 -1.42
CA LYS A 778 65.18 -33.46 -1.31
C LYS A 778 64.75 -33.09 0.11
N GLU A 779 65.32 -33.72 1.15
CA GLU A 779 65.05 -33.36 2.55
C GLU A 779 65.45 -31.91 2.86
N ILE A 780 66.54 -31.41 2.27
CA ILE A 780 66.98 -30.00 2.42
C ILE A 780 66.12 -29.04 1.59
N GLU A 781 65.76 -29.40 0.36
CA GLU A 781 64.79 -28.65 -0.45
C GLU A 781 63.45 -28.52 0.26
N ASP A 782 62.97 -29.60 0.88
CA ASP A 782 61.76 -29.59 1.69
C ASP A 782 61.93 -28.77 2.99
N ALA A 783 63.12 -28.78 3.59
CA ALA A 783 63.43 -27.97 4.77
C ALA A 783 63.44 -26.46 4.49
N LEU A 784 63.82 -26.06 3.27
CA LEU A 784 63.81 -24.69 2.77
C LEU A 784 62.41 -24.17 2.40
N LYS A 785 61.41 -25.04 2.36
CA LYS A 785 60.04 -24.61 2.11
C LYS A 785 59.48 -23.87 3.32
N TRP A 786 58.75 -22.80 3.04
CA TRP A 786 58.11 -21.95 4.03
C TRP A 786 56.63 -21.74 3.70
N ALA A 787 55.88 -21.19 4.64
CA ALA A 787 54.50 -20.76 4.43
C ALA A 787 54.40 -19.29 4.84
N TYR A 788 53.76 -18.50 3.98
CA TYR A 788 53.38 -17.13 4.29
C TYR A 788 51.99 -17.14 4.92
N SER A 789 51.84 -16.59 6.11
CA SER A 789 50.54 -16.46 6.77
C SER A 789 50.22 -14.99 7.03
N ALA A 790 48.98 -14.59 6.76
CA ALA A 790 48.47 -13.26 7.05
C ALA A 790 47.16 -13.36 7.86
N ASP A 791 47.10 -12.59 8.94
CA ASP A 791 45.94 -12.44 9.81
C ASP A 791 45.25 -11.12 9.49
N LEU A 792 43.96 -11.19 9.15
CA LEU A 792 43.14 -10.03 8.83
C LEU A 792 41.76 -10.12 9.48
N SER A 793 41.12 -8.97 9.64
CA SER A 793 39.77 -8.84 10.19
C SER A 793 38.95 -7.90 9.33
N LEU A 794 37.75 -8.33 8.96
CA LEU A 794 36.82 -7.57 8.14
C LEU A 794 35.38 -7.92 8.54
N ASP A 795 34.55 -6.89 8.72
CA ASP A 795 33.10 -7.03 8.88
C ASP A 795 32.42 -7.11 7.50
N ILE A 796 32.36 -8.31 6.92
CA ILE A 796 31.91 -8.50 5.53
C ILE A 796 30.37 -8.51 5.42
N ALA A 797 29.82 -7.76 4.45
CA ALA A 797 28.41 -7.87 4.03
C ALA A 797 28.25 -8.90 2.88
N GLY A 798 27.04 -9.39 2.62
CA GLY A 798 26.77 -10.36 1.55
C GLY A 798 27.07 -9.87 0.13
N GLN A 799 27.15 -8.55 -0.05
CA GLN A 799 27.51 -7.87 -1.31
C GLN A 799 29.02 -7.63 -1.46
N ASP A 800 29.81 -7.91 -0.42
CA ASP A 800 31.23 -7.59 -0.36
C ASP A 800 32.08 -8.74 -0.90
N GLN A 801 33.06 -8.37 -1.71
CA GLN A 801 34.12 -9.21 -2.20
C GLN A 801 35.44 -8.70 -1.60
N LEU A 802 36.16 -9.57 -0.88
CA LEU A 802 37.49 -9.25 -0.37
C LEU A 802 38.51 -9.53 -1.48
N PHE A 803 39.10 -8.48 -2.02
CA PHE A 803 40.18 -8.57 -2.99
C PHE A 803 41.53 -8.56 -2.28
N LEU A 804 42.43 -9.41 -2.74
CA LEU A 804 43.77 -9.52 -2.21
C LEU A 804 44.79 -9.63 -3.34
N ASP A 805 45.86 -8.87 -3.22
CA ASP A 805 47.04 -8.98 -4.06
C ASP A 805 48.20 -9.45 -3.20
N LEU A 806 48.68 -10.67 -3.46
CA LEU A 806 49.91 -11.19 -2.87
C LEU A 806 51.06 -10.99 -3.86
N THR A 807 51.99 -10.13 -3.50
CA THR A 807 53.18 -9.85 -4.31
C THR A 807 54.39 -10.52 -3.69
N PHE A 808 55.12 -11.29 -4.50
CA PHE A 808 56.38 -11.93 -4.09
C PHE A 808 57.59 -11.13 -4.60
N ASN A 809 58.66 -11.09 -3.82
CA ASN A 809 59.94 -10.45 -4.19
C ASN A 809 59.85 -8.96 -4.59
N GLY A 810 58.76 -8.28 -4.22
CA GLY A 810 58.55 -6.87 -4.55
C GLY A 810 59.50 -5.94 -3.78
N THR A 811 59.88 -4.83 -4.40
CA THR A 811 60.38 -3.65 -3.65
C THR A 811 59.18 -2.90 -3.11
N ALA A 812 59.20 -2.49 -1.83
CA ALA A 812 58.12 -1.75 -1.18
C ALA A 812 57.85 -0.42 -1.91
N GLY A 813 57.00 -0.46 -2.93
CA GLY A 813 56.67 0.66 -3.80
C GLY A 813 55.16 0.87 -3.80
N ARG A 814 54.72 1.89 -3.08
CA ARG A 814 53.31 2.29 -2.94
C ARG A 814 52.66 2.50 -4.30
N ALA A 815 51.77 1.59 -4.71
CA ALA A 815 50.79 1.84 -5.74
C ALA A 815 49.72 2.78 -5.17
N ARG A 816 49.85 4.10 -5.41
CA ARG A 816 48.72 5.02 -5.23
C ARG A 816 47.82 4.90 -6.46
N SER A 817 46.67 4.23 -6.28
CA SER A 817 45.57 4.32 -7.25
C SER A 817 44.97 5.73 -7.23
N LEU A 818 44.66 6.26 -8.41
CA LEU A 818 44.11 7.60 -8.61
C LEU A 818 42.70 7.69 -8.00
N ALA A 819 42.52 8.60 -7.04
CA ALA A 819 41.22 9.16 -6.69
C ALA A 819 40.72 10.04 -7.87
N ALA A 820 40.17 9.39 -8.88
CA ALA A 820 38.75 9.51 -9.12
C ALA A 820 38.08 10.70 -8.37
N THR A 821 38.09 11.91 -8.94
CA THR A 821 37.39 13.07 -8.36
C THR A 821 35.93 13.02 -8.79
N VAL A 822 34.99 12.87 -7.84
CA VAL A 822 33.56 13.09 -8.08
C VAL A 822 33.34 14.58 -7.79
N ASN A 823 32.56 15.29 -8.60
CA ASN A 823 32.16 16.68 -8.30
C ASN A 823 31.06 16.72 -7.21
N VAL A 824 31.27 16.08 -6.06
CA VAL A 824 30.41 16.19 -4.85
C VAL A 824 31.08 17.01 -3.75
N GLN A 825 32.15 17.74 -4.10
CA GLN A 825 32.94 18.53 -3.14
C GLN A 825 32.09 19.62 -2.44
N SER A 826 31.21 20.29 -3.19
CA SER A 826 30.29 21.29 -2.64
C SER A 826 29.30 20.68 -1.64
N LEU A 827 28.77 19.49 -1.95
CA LEU A 827 27.89 18.73 -1.06
C LEU A 827 28.64 18.26 0.20
N PHE A 828 29.86 17.73 0.05
CA PHE A 828 30.74 17.34 1.16
C PHE A 828 30.99 18.51 2.12
N GLU A 829 31.31 19.70 1.60
CA GLU A 829 31.51 20.92 2.40
C GLU A 829 30.24 21.38 3.11
N ALA A 830 29.08 21.32 2.44
CA ALA A 830 27.80 21.69 3.02
C ALA A 830 27.39 20.73 4.15
N LEU A 831 27.53 19.42 3.95
CA LEU A 831 27.26 18.39 4.97
C LEU A 831 28.19 18.52 6.17
N ALA A 832 29.49 18.76 5.95
CA ALA A 832 30.45 19.00 7.03
C ALA A 832 30.03 20.20 7.91
N ARG A 833 29.64 21.32 7.30
CA ARG A 833 29.16 22.52 8.00
C ARG A 833 27.86 22.30 8.75
N PHE A 834 26.91 21.55 8.18
CA PHE A 834 25.68 21.18 8.88
C PHE A 834 25.98 20.32 10.12
N ARG A 835 26.79 19.27 9.96
CA ARG A 835 27.14 18.35 11.04
C ARG A 835 27.86 19.05 12.19
N ALA A 836 28.72 20.03 11.89
CA ALA A 836 29.43 20.81 12.88
C ALA A 836 28.50 21.58 13.85
N VAL A 837 27.30 21.97 13.40
CA VAL A 837 26.33 22.73 14.21
C VAL A 837 25.13 21.90 14.68
N TRP A 838 24.87 20.74 14.06
CA TRP A 838 23.67 19.94 14.32
C TRP A 838 23.55 19.49 15.78
N GLY A 839 24.65 19.12 16.43
CA GLY A 839 24.63 18.71 17.85
C GLY A 839 24.09 19.82 18.78
N ASP A 840 24.47 21.07 18.52
CA ASP A 840 23.99 22.23 19.26
C ASP A 840 22.53 22.56 18.93
N ILE A 841 22.12 22.43 17.66
CA ILE A 841 20.74 22.65 17.22
C ILE A 841 19.79 21.61 17.82
N ALA A 842 20.15 20.32 17.74
CA ALA A 842 19.34 19.21 18.24
C ALA A 842 19.12 19.31 19.76
N ALA A 843 20.11 19.79 20.51
CA ALA A 843 19.99 20.02 21.95
C ALA A 843 18.95 21.10 22.32
N GLN A 844 18.56 21.97 21.38
CA GLN A 844 17.58 23.04 21.58
C GLN A 844 16.14 22.63 21.26
N ILE A 845 15.91 21.46 20.64
CA ILE A 845 14.55 20.97 20.30
C ILE A 845 13.60 20.98 21.51
N PRO A 846 13.99 20.50 22.72
CA PRO A 846 13.12 20.57 23.90
C PRO A 846 12.76 22.00 24.31
N ALA A 847 13.67 22.97 24.09
CA ALA A 847 13.42 24.37 24.38
C ALA A 847 12.44 25.00 23.38
N ILE A 848 12.55 24.64 22.09
CA ILE A 848 11.59 25.03 21.03
C ILE A 848 10.18 24.54 21.39
N LEU A 849 10.03 23.27 21.78
CA LEU A 849 8.74 22.70 22.19
C LEU A 849 8.15 23.41 23.41
N LYS A 850 8.96 23.70 24.42
CA LYS A 850 8.53 24.41 25.63
C LYS A 850 8.07 25.84 25.33
N GLU A 851 8.70 26.51 24.38
CA GLU A 851 8.33 27.86 23.97
C GLU A 851 7.01 27.89 23.19
N ALA A 852 6.78 26.91 22.31
CA ALA A 852 5.54 26.75 21.58
C ALA A 852 4.36 26.39 22.49
N TYR A 853 4.59 25.51 23.48
CA TYR A 853 3.56 24.97 24.39
C TYR A 853 3.81 25.34 25.87
N PRO A 854 3.59 26.59 26.29
CA PRO A 854 3.86 27.02 27.67
C PRO A 854 2.96 26.37 28.75
N ASP A 855 1.81 25.80 28.38
CA ASP A 855 0.76 25.32 29.31
C ASP A 855 0.68 23.79 29.52
N LEU A 856 1.58 22.99 28.93
CA LEU A 856 1.68 21.55 29.23
C LEU A 856 2.43 21.36 30.57
N GLY A 857 1.65 21.30 31.65
CA GLY A 857 2.11 21.33 33.04
C GLY A 857 3.30 20.44 33.40
N SER A 858 4.45 21.08 33.58
CA SER A 858 5.37 20.77 34.68
C SER A 858 5.57 22.06 35.49
N PRO A 859 5.47 22.03 36.83
CA PRO A 859 5.64 23.22 37.64
C PRO A 859 7.11 23.64 37.63
N ALA A 860 7.49 24.46 36.64
CA ALA A 860 8.71 25.24 36.75
C ALA A 860 8.45 26.30 37.82
N ILE A 861 9.09 26.11 38.97
CA ILE A 861 9.22 27.11 40.02
C ILE A 861 9.61 28.44 39.37
N HIS A 862 8.69 29.39 39.34
CA HIS A 862 9.05 30.80 39.27
C HIS A 862 9.76 31.15 40.58
N SER A 863 11.10 31.10 40.58
CA SER A 863 11.88 31.93 41.48
C SER A 863 12.05 33.28 40.79
N PRO A 864 11.37 34.35 41.26
CA PRO A 864 11.68 35.69 40.80
C PRO A 864 13.01 36.09 41.45
N GLY A 865 14.05 36.19 40.63
CA GLY A 865 15.32 36.78 41.05
C GLY A 865 16.55 35.92 40.79
N THR A 866 16.89 35.72 39.53
CA THR A 866 18.30 35.65 39.09
C THR A 866 18.34 36.07 37.64
N ASN A 867 19.17 37.06 37.32
CA ASN A 867 19.43 37.55 35.97
C ASN A 867 19.71 36.38 35.01
N PRO A 868 19.29 36.46 33.73
CA PRO A 868 19.69 35.47 32.74
C PRO A 868 21.21 35.41 32.65
N SER A 869 21.77 34.21 32.72
CA SER A 869 23.16 33.98 32.33
C SER A 869 23.27 34.28 30.81
N PRO A 870 24.22 35.12 30.34
CA PRO A 870 24.26 35.57 28.93
C PRO A 870 24.74 34.53 27.91
N ALA A 871 24.62 33.22 28.14
CA ALA A 871 25.38 32.22 27.38
C ALA A 871 24.58 31.02 26.83
N SER A 872 23.25 31.06 26.81
CA SER A 872 22.46 30.08 26.05
C SER A 872 21.60 30.84 25.04
N PRO A 873 21.79 30.62 23.72
CA PRO A 873 20.97 31.29 22.71
C PRO A 873 19.49 30.97 22.95
N GLU A 874 18.61 31.95 22.75
CA GLU A 874 17.17 31.68 22.81
C GLU A 874 16.78 30.78 21.62
N PRO A 875 15.76 29.92 21.72
CA PRO A 875 15.37 29.01 20.63
C PRO A 875 15.17 29.73 19.27
N ARG A 876 14.70 30.98 19.30
CA ARG A 876 14.56 31.88 18.14
C ARG A 876 15.86 32.20 17.39
N ASP A 877 17.01 32.16 18.08
CA ASP A 877 18.31 32.53 17.49
C ASP A 877 18.93 31.37 16.69
N VAL A 878 18.42 30.15 16.91
CA VAL A 878 18.96 28.91 16.33
C VAL A 878 18.21 28.48 15.06
N LEU A 879 16.92 28.83 14.93
CA LEU A 879 16.09 28.50 13.77
C LEU A 879 16.60 29.09 12.43
N PRO A 880 17.05 30.37 12.37
CA PRO A 880 17.62 30.90 11.13
C PRO A 880 18.90 30.18 10.69
N LEU A 881 19.71 29.74 11.67
CA LEU A 881 20.93 28.97 11.39
C LEU A 881 20.60 27.57 10.84
N LEU A 882 19.59 26.90 11.40
CA LEU A 882 19.10 25.62 10.90
C LEU A 882 18.60 25.74 9.45
N VAL A 883 17.72 26.72 9.17
CA VAL A 883 17.17 26.94 7.83
C VAL A 883 18.28 27.26 6.82
N ALA A 884 19.25 28.10 7.20
CA ALA A 884 20.38 28.44 6.33
C ALA A 884 21.23 27.21 5.99
N ARG A 885 21.62 26.41 6.99
CA ARG A 885 22.45 25.21 6.77
C ARG A 885 21.71 24.10 6.02
N ALA A 886 20.41 23.92 6.27
CA ALA A 886 19.58 22.99 5.50
C ALA A 886 19.43 23.46 4.04
N THR A 887 19.32 24.77 3.80
CA THR A 887 19.27 25.33 2.45
C THR A 887 20.59 25.11 1.70
N ASP A 888 21.74 25.32 2.36
CA ASP A 888 23.07 25.13 1.79
C ASP A 888 23.24 23.68 1.27
N VAL A 889 22.88 22.68 2.10
CA VAL A 889 22.94 21.26 1.72
C VAL A 889 22.00 20.96 0.56
N ALA A 890 20.75 21.43 0.60
CA ALA A 890 19.76 21.15 -0.45
C ALA A 890 20.13 21.77 -1.81
N ARG A 891 20.82 22.92 -1.83
CA ARG A 891 21.36 23.50 -3.06
C ARG A 891 22.56 22.72 -3.57
N ALA A 892 23.53 22.45 -2.72
CA ALA A 892 24.75 21.72 -3.10
C ALA A 892 24.45 20.33 -3.68
N TRP A 893 23.38 19.67 -3.20
CA TRP A 893 22.95 18.38 -3.73
C TRP A 893 22.36 18.48 -5.15
N THR A 894 21.67 19.57 -5.48
CA THR A 894 20.88 19.67 -6.72
C THR A 894 21.67 20.21 -7.92
N ASP A 895 22.80 20.90 -7.70
CA ASP A 895 23.46 21.68 -8.74
C ASP A 895 24.72 21.02 -9.38
N ASP A 896 25.33 19.95 -8.82
CA ASP A 896 26.74 19.58 -9.14
C ASP A 896 27.07 18.11 -9.51
N VAL A 897 26.15 17.15 -9.40
CA VAL A 897 26.50 15.71 -9.48
C VAL A 897 26.39 15.16 -10.92
N PHE A 898 27.36 14.32 -11.34
CA PHE A 898 27.41 13.37 -12.49
C PHE A 898 28.35 13.66 -13.70
N ALA A 899 29.53 13.01 -13.71
CA ALA A 899 30.33 12.66 -14.91
C ALA A 899 31.29 11.46 -14.67
N THR A 900 31.51 10.64 -15.73
CA THR A 900 32.04 9.25 -15.81
C THR A 900 33.56 9.05 -15.57
N ARG A 901 34.00 7.79 -15.33
CA ARG A 901 35.42 7.34 -15.24
C ARG A 901 35.75 6.07 -16.01
N LEU A 902 37.02 5.89 -16.39
CA LEU A 902 37.59 4.64 -16.88
C LEU A 902 39.07 4.41 -16.45
N ALA A 903 39.34 3.16 -16.04
CA ALA A 903 40.50 2.27 -16.14
C ALA A 903 41.95 2.71 -15.84
N LEU A 904 42.71 1.79 -15.23
CA LEU A 904 44.17 1.79 -15.20
C LEU A 904 44.80 0.38 -15.26
N ALA A 905 46.10 0.38 -15.57
CA ALA A 905 46.88 -0.62 -16.30
C ALA A 905 47.80 -1.50 -15.39
N PRO A 906 48.44 -2.57 -15.94
CA PRO A 906 49.13 -3.69 -15.23
C PRO A 906 50.65 -3.47 -15.08
N ALA A 907 51.52 -4.31 -14.48
CA ALA A 907 51.46 -5.44 -13.52
C ALA A 907 52.89 -5.68 -12.97
N ALA A 908 52.99 -6.28 -11.78
CA ALA A 908 54.14 -7.05 -11.30
C ALA A 908 53.71 -8.54 -11.18
N GLU A 909 54.60 -9.47 -10.78
CA GLU A 909 54.18 -10.85 -10.50
C GLU A 909 53.33 -10.89 -9.23
N THR A 910 52.01 -10.80 -9.43
CA THR A 910 50.99 -10.70 -8.39
C THR A 910 50.03 -11.87 -8.54
N LEU A 911 49.77 -12.57 -7.44
CA LEU A 911 48.63 -13.48 -7.34
C LEU A 911 47.41 -12.66 -6.91
N HIS A 912 46.43 -12.55 -7.80
CA HIS A 912 45.17 -11.88 -7.51
C HIS A 912 44.18 -12.88 -6.94
N LEU A 913 43.53 -12.55 -5.83
CA LEU A 913 42.55 -13.39 -5.16
C LEU A 913 41.28 -12.59 -4.88
N ILE A 914 40.13 -13.25 -4.98
CA ILE A 914 38.84 -12.73 -4.52
C ILE A 914 38.23 -13.76 -3.58
N LEU A 915 37.83 -13.33 -2.40
CA LEU A 915 37.09 -14.15 -1.45
C LEU A 915 35.68 -13.59 -1.33
N GLU A 916 34.68 -14.44 -1.55
CA GLU A 916 33.27 -14.13 -1.39
C GLU A 916 32.64 -15.05 -0.36
N ARG A 917 31.65 -14.53 0.36
CA ARG A 917 30.83 -15.31 1.28
C ARG A 917 29.35 -15.11 0.94
N GLU A 918 28.65 -16.23 0.77
CA GLU A 918 27.21 -16.29 0.59
C GLU A 918 26.62 -17.08 1.75
N GLN A 919 25.78 -16.44 2.56
CA GLN A 919 25.04 -17.12 3.62
C GLN A 919 23.97 -18.01 2.98
N LEU A 920 23.91 -19.28 3.36
CA LEU A 920 22.87 -20.18 2.85
C LEU A 920 21.63 -20.15 3.76
N SER A 921 20.53 -20.71 3.27
CA SER A 921 19.24 -20.75 3.99
C SER A 921 19.29 -21.47 5.34
N ASP A 922 20.28 -22.33 5.56
CA ASP A 922 20.61 -22.83 6.90
C ASP A 922 21.59 -21.84 7.56
N PRO A 923 21.22 -21.19 8.68
CA PRO A 923 22.04 -20.16 9.33
C PRO A 923 23.42 -20.67 9.78
N ASP A 924 23.59 -21.98 9.94
CA ASP A 924 24.86 -22.59 10.35
C ASP A 924 25.77 -22.92 9.14
N THR A 925 25.32 -22.68 7.91
CA THR A 925 26.08 -22.98 6.70
C THR A 925 26.29 -21.76 5.81
N ALA A 926 27.49 -21.66 5.23
CA ALA A 926 27.81 -20.64 4.24
C ALA A 926 28.53 -21.26 3.05
N ARG A 927 28.33 -20.68 1.87
CA ARG A 927 29.15 -20.95 0.69
C ARG A 927 30.24 -19.90 0.60
N VAL A 928 31.49 -20.34 0.51
CA VAL A 928 32.63 -19.46 0.25
C VAL A 928 33.11 -19.73 -1.17
N ARG A 929 33.33 -18.68 -1.94
CA ARG A 929 33.85 -18.76 -3.31
C ARG A 929 35.22 -18.11 -3.32
N LEU A 930 36.22 -18.87 -3.76
CA LEU A 930 37.61 -18.43 -3.84
C LEU A 930 37.98 -18.31 -5.31
N PHE A 931 38.32 -17.11 -5.74
CA PHE A 931 38.79 -16.85 -7.09
C PHE A 931 40.29 -16.56 -7.05
N ALA A 932 41.01 -17.06 -8.04
CA ALA A 932 42.43 -16.79 -8.20
C ALA A 932 42.78 -16.56 -9.66
N LYS A 933 43.72 -15.65 -9.91
CA LYS A 933 44.31 -15.39 -11.22
C LYS A 933 45.81 -15.21 -11.10
N ALA A 934 46.55 -16.03 -11.84
CA ALA A 934 48.01 -15.97 -11.91
C ALA A 934 48.48 -15.10 -13.08
N GLY A 935 49.58 -14.35 -12.91
CA GLY A 935 50.13 -13.45 -13.93
C GLY A 935 50.56 -14.11 -15.25
N GLY A 936 50.75 -15.44 -15.27
CA GLY A 936 51.16 -16.21 -16.45
C GLY A 936 50.02 -16.83 -17.27
N GLY A 937 48.77 -16.78 -16.79
CA GLY A 937 47.62 -17.48 -17.38
C GLY A 937 47.58 -18.99 -17.06
N GLY A 938 46.37 -19.57 -16.98
CA GLY A 938 46.12 -20.97 -16.57
C GLY A 938 45.65 -21.10 -15.11
N VAL A 939 45.33 -22.33 -14.67
CA VAL A 939 44.88 -22.60 -13.28
C VAL A 939 46.00 -22.20 -12.32
N PRO A 940 45.75 -21.34 -11.32
CA PRO A 940 46.75 -20.94 -10.33
C PRO A 940 47.36 -22.14 -9.59
N ASP A 941 48.69 -22.12 -9.46
CA ASP A 941 49.50 -23.14 -8.78
C ASP A 941 49.49 -22.99 -7.24
N LEU A 942 49.03 -21.85 -6.74
CA LEU A 942 48.99 -21.50 -5.33
C LEU A 942 47.60 -21.01 -4.92
N TRP A 943 47.04 -21.66 -3.88
CA TRP A 943 45.77 -21.28 -3.25
C TRP A 943 45.98 -21.16 -1.73
N PRO A 944 45.35 -20.19 -1.04
CA PRO A 944 45.46 -20.06 0.41
C PRO A 944 44.66 -21.13 1.15
N ASP A 945 45.26 -21.73 2.16
CA ASP A 945 44.50 -22.34 3.26
C ASP A 945 43.74 -21.24 4.00
N LEU A 946 42.46 -21.48 4.27
CA LEU A 946 41.56 -20.57 5.00
C LEU A 946 41.35 -21.12 6.41
N ALA A 947 41.61 -20.34 7.44
CA ALA A 947 41.35 -20.73 8.82
C ALA A 947 40.81 -19.57 9.67
N ASN A 948 40.06 -19.90 10.71
CA ASN A 948 39.81 -18.94 11.79
C ASN A 948 41.07 -18.85 12.67
N GLN A 949 41.40 -17.66 13.15
CA GLN A 949 42.63 -17.44 13.95
C GLN A 949 42.65 -18.27 15.26
N ASP A 950 41.48 -18.60 15.81
CA ASP A 950 41.31 -19.46 16.99
C ASP A 950 41.42 -20.97 16.69
N GLY A 951 41.53 -21.34 15.41
CA GLY A 951 41.62 -22.73 14.95
C GLY A 951 40.29 -23.48 14.93
N SER A 952 39.14 -22.81 15.09
CA SER A 952 37.83 -23.46 15.08
C SER A 952 37.47 -24.07 13.73
N LEU A 953 38.05 -23.55 12.65
CA LEU A 953 37.91 -24.04 11.28
C LEU A 953 39.24 -23.89 10.53
N SER A 954 39.56 -24.88 9.69
CA SER A 954 40.66 -24.85 8.73
C SER A 954 40.22 -25.58 7.47
N TYR A 955 40.47 -24.98 6.31
CA TYR A 955 40.14 -25.52 5.00
C TYR A 955 41.33 -25.36 4.04
N THR A 956 41.67 -26.44 3.35
CA THR A 956 42.68 -26.46 2.30
C THR A 956 41.99 -26.64 0.96
N PRO A 957 42.08 -25.66 0.03
CA PRO A 957 41.48 -25.77 -1.29
C PRO A 957 42.03 -26.96 -2.07
N ASP A 958 41.16 -27.66 -2.81
CA ASP A 958 41.55 -28.68 -3.78
C ASP A 958 41.69 -28.02 -5.16
N PRO A 959 42.92 -27.80 -5.68
CA PRO A 959 43.12 -27.13 -6.97
C PRO A 959 42.49 -27.87 -8.15
N SER A 960 42.20 -29.17 -8.02
CA SER A 960 41.55 -29.95 -9.08
C SER A 960 40.06 -29.62 -9.25
N SER A 961 39.45 -28.96 -8.26
CA SER A 961 38.06 -28.49 -8.29
C SER A 961 37.87 -27.12 -8.96
N ALA A 962 38.96 -26.46 -9.36
CA ALA A 962 38.93 -25.12 -9.93
C ALA A 962 38.25 -25.09 -11.31
N VAL A 963 37.24 -24.23 -11.45
CA VAL A 963 36.48 -24.03 -12.69
C VAL A 963 36.88 -22.69 -13.33
N PRO A 964 37.13 -22.62 -14.65
CA PRO A 964 37.44 -21.35 -15.32
C PRO A 964 36.24 -20.39 -15.31
N VAL A 965 36.52 -19.11 -15.13
CA VAL A 965 35.59 -17.97 -15.15
C VAL A 965 36.07 -16.96 -16.22
N ALA A 966 35.28 -15.93 -16.52
CA ALA A 966 35.65 -14.85 -17.43
C ALA A 966 37.01 -14.20 -17.06
N ASP A 967 37.66 -13.59 -18.04
CA ASP A 967 38.90 -12.81 -17.88
C ASP A 967 40.10 -13.55 -17.26
N GLY A 968 40.13 -14.88 -17.38
CA GLY A 968 41.25 -15.72 -16.94
C GLY A 968 41.27 -16.03 -15.44
N TRP A 969 40.18 -15.76 -14.74
CA TRP A 969 39.97 -16.18 -13.35
C TRP A 969 39.60 -17.66 -13.25
N TYR A 970 39.95 -18.29 -12.13
CA TYR A 970 39.48 -19.63 -11.76
C TYR A 970 38.78 -19.56 -10.41
N ARG A 971 37.70 -20.33 -10.23
CA ARG A 971 36.87 -20.36 -9.01
C ARG A 971 36.86 -21.74 -8.37
N ILE A 972 36.97 -21.79 -7.06
CA ILE A 972 36.68 -22.95 -6.22
C ILE A 972 35.49 -22.60 -5.31
N ASP A 973 34.47 -23.45 -5.33
CA ASP A 973 33.30 -23.32 -4.45
C ASP A 973 33.41 -24.29 -3.26
N MET A 974 33.21 -23.80 -2.05
CA MET A 974 33.16 -24.64 -0.85
C MET A 974 31.91 -24.34 -0.02
N THR A 975 31.34 -25.38 0.59
CA THR A 975 30.27 -25.25 1.59
C THR A 975 30.86 -25.58 2.95
N VAL A 976 30.79 -24.64 3.89
CA VAL A 976 31.31 -24.81 5.25
C VAL A 976 30.16 -24.88 6.26
N SER A 977 30.22 -25.86 7.17
CA SER A 977 29.20 -26.12 8.21
C SER A 977 29.47 -25.39 9.54
N ALA A 978 30.54 -24.62 9.59
CA ALA A 978 30.83 -23.65 10.63
C ALA A 978 31.26 -22.37 9.90
N ALA A 979 30.74 -21.21 10.30
CA ALA A 979 31.01 -19.96 9.60
C ALA A 979 32.51 -19.64 9.67
N LEU A 980 33.16 -19.55 8.50
CA LEU A 980 34.44 -18.87 8.36
C LEU A 980 34.23 -17.42 8.81
N ASP A 981 34.92 -17.01 9.87
CA ASP A 981 34.75 -15.70 10.47
C ASP A 981 35.74 -14.71 9.84
N PHE A 982 35.22 -13.84 8.97
CA PHE A 982 36.03 -12.79 8.35
C PHE A 982 36.56 -11.78 9.37
N GLY A 983 35.96 -11.70 10.58
CA GLY A 983 36.49 -10.95 11.71
C GLY A 983 37.77 -11.54 12.31
N GLN A 984 38.09 -12.80 12.02
CA GLN A 984 39.28 -13.52 12.49
C GLN A 984 39.87 -14.41 11.39
N LEU A 985 40.03 -13.88 10.17
CA LEU A 985 40.52 -14.67 9.04
C LEU A 985 42.06 -14.82 9.08
N ARG A 986 42.53 -16.05 8.90
CA ARG A 986 43.93 -16.39 8.62
C ARG A 986 44.03 -17.01 7.24
N LEU A 987 44.89 -16.44 6.41
CA LEU A 987 45.27 -16.96 5.10
C LEU A 987 46.66 -17.54 5.18
N THR A 988 46.86 -18.80 4.75
CA THR A 988 48.19 -19.41 4.69
C THR A 988 48.51 -19.90 3.29
N PHE A 989 49.60 -19.39 2.73
CA PHE A 989 50.08 -19.70 1.40
C PHE A 989 51.34 -20.55 1.51
N GLY A 990 51.28 -21.79 1.05
CA GLY A 990 52.44 -22.67 1.02
C GLY A 990 52.13 -24.09 0.58
N PRO A 991 53.17 -24.94 0.46
CA PRO A 991 54.57 -24.61 0.70
C PRO A 991 55.18 -23.75 -0.42
N LEU A 992 55.91 -22.69 -0.04
CA LEU A 992 56.65 -21.78 -0.90
C LEU A 992 58.13 -22.14 -0.88
N ASP A 993 58.80 -22.07 -2.04
CA ASP A 993 60.24 -22.34 -2.15
C ASP A 993 61.04 -21.05 -1.94
N LEU A 994 61.91 -21.04 -0.93
CA LEU A 994 62.76 -19.89 -0.58
C LEU A 994 63.69 -19.47 -1.72
N THR A 995 64.03 -20.37 -2.64
CA THR A 995 64.90 -20.05 -3.80
C THR A 995 64.20 -19.14 -4.82
N THR A 996 62.87 -19.24 -4.93
CA THR A 996 62.04 -18.52 -5.93
C THR A 996 61.15 -17.44 -5.33
N ARG A 997 60.53 -17.66 -4.17
CA ARG A 997 59.64 -16.70 -3.47
C ARG A 997 60.23 -16.40 -2.09
N ARG A 998 60.84 -15.22 -1.93
CA ARG A 998 61.71 -14.86 -0.78
C ARG A 998 61.09 -13.87 0.19
N SER A 999 60.11 -13.13 -0.26
CA SER A 999 59.30 -12.23 0.55
C SER A 999 57.86 -12.30 0.09
N GLY A 1000 56.94 -12.02 1.01
CA GLY A 1000 55.52 -11.86 0.71
C GLY A 1000 55.01 -10.53 1.25
N ASP A 1001 54.25 -9.80 0.45
CA ASP A 1001 53.51 -8.61 0.87
C ASP A 1001 52.06 -8.71 0.39
N LEU A 1002 51.12 -8.55 1.32
CA LEU A 1002 49.69 -8.66 1.07
C LEU A 1002 49.07 -7.27 1.07
N THR A 1003 48.39 -6.94 -0.02
CA THR A 1003 47.49 -5.78 -0.11
C THR A 1003 46.05 -6.28 -0.15
N ALA A 1004 45.15 -5.60 0.56
CA ALA A 1004 43.74 -5.95 0.63
C ALA A 1004 42.84 -4.73 0.37
N TRP A 1005 41.69 -4.95 -0.25
CA TRP A 1005 40.61 -3.96 -0.38
C TRP A 1005 39.28 -4.69 -0.56
N VAL A 1006 38.18 -3.97 -0.47
CA VAL A 1006 36.82 -4.52 -0.62
C VAL A 1006 36.18 -3.89 -1.84
N VAL A 1007 35.56 -4.74 -2.67
CA VAL A 1007 34.65 -4.31 -3.73
C VAL A 1007 33.25 -4.74 -3.34
N ARG A 1008 32.28 -3.83 -3.39
CA ARG A 1008 30.89 -4.08 -2.98
C ARG A 1008 29.95 -3.93 -4.16
N ASN A 1009 28.89 -4.75 -4.19
CA ASN A 1009 27.83 -4.79 -5.20
C ASN A 1009 28.30 -5.21 -6.61
N ALA A 1010 29.50 -5.76 -6.80
CA ALA A 1010 29.95 -6.13 -8.16
C ALA A 1010 29.04 -7.21 -8.78
N ASP A 1011 28.68 -8.24 -8.00
CA ASP A 1011 27.93 -9.41 -8.47
C ASP A 1011 26.64 -9.63 -7.66
N LEU A 1012 25.68 -8.69 -7.77
CA LEU A 1012 24.40 -8.76 -7.06
C LEU A 1012 23.51 -9.93 -7.53
N ILE A 1013 23.51 -10.24 -8.84
CA ILE A 1013 22.76 -11.35 -9.44
C ILE A 1013 23.74 -12.21 -10.24
N ASP A 1014 23.69 -13.54 -10.03
CA ASP A 1014 24.58 -14.46 -10.73
C ASP A 1014 24.30 -14.41 -12.26
N GLY A 1015 25.30 -13.99 -13.04
CA GLY A 1015 25.21 -13.93 -14.51
C GLY A 1015 24.67 -12.62 -15.10
N ALA A 1016 24.38 -11.61 -14.26
CA ALA A 1016 24.04 -10.25 -14.71
C ALA A 1016 25.03 -9.24 -14.11
N ALA A 1017 25.67 -8.42 -14.95
CA ALA A 1017 26.63 -7.43 -14.48
C ALA A 1017 25.92 -6.27 -13.78
N THR A 1018 26.39 -5.87 -12.60
CA THR A 1018 25.91 -4.67 -11.91
C THR A 1018 26.40 -3.42 -12.62
N ASP A 1019 25.57 -2.37 -12.67
CA ASP A 1019 25.98 -1.09 -13.22
C ASP A 1019 27.14 -0.48 -12.39
N PRO A 1020 28.22 0.01 -13.03
CA PRO A 1020 29.38 0.57 -12.33
C PRO A 1020 29.08 1.72 -11.37
N ALA A 1021 27.94 2.41 -11.52
CA ALA A 1021 27.51 3.44 -10.58
C ALA A 1021 27.24 2.90 -9.18
N PHE A 1022 26.90 1.62 -9.03
CA PHE A 1022 26.62 0.98 -7.73
C PHE A 1022 27.81 0.23 -7.13
N ILE A 1023 28.93 0.14 -7.84
CA ILE A 1023 30.10 -0.65 -7.42
C ILE A 1023 31.05 0.21 -6.59
N TYR A 1024 31.15 -0.08 -5.30
CA TYR A 1024 32.07 0.61 -4.39
C TYR A 1024 33.43 -0.08 -4.34
N VAL A 1025 34.49 0.71 -4.19
CA VAL A 1025 35.85 0.20 -3.96
C VAL A 1025 36.46 0.92 -2.77
N SER A 1026 36.79 0.18 -1.71
CA SER A 1026 37.48 0.78 -0.57
C SER A 1026 38.94 1.12 -0.89
N PRO A 1027 39.55 2.06 -0.14
CA PRO A 1027 41.00 2.25 -0.17
C PRO A 1027 41.77 0.95 0.08
N THR A 1028 42.90 0.80 -0.60
CA THR A 1028 43.80 -0.34 -0.41
C THR A 1028 44.56 -0.22 0.91
N VAL A 1029 44.56 -1.29 1.70
CA VAL A 1029 45.40 -1.45 2.90
C VAL A 1029 46.54 -2.42 2.60
N SER A 1030 47.74 -2.10 3.06
CA SER A 1030 48.92 -2.94 2.91
C SER A 1030 49.72 -2.97 4.21
N PHE A 1031 50.53 -4.01 4.41
CA PHE A 1031 51.50 -3.99 5.49
C PHE A 1031 52.56 -2.90 5.25
N LYS A 1032 53.17 -2.43 6.33
CA LYS A 1032 54.21 -1.38 6.26
C LYS A 1032 55.49 -1.87 5.59
N SER A 1033 55.76 -3.17 5.67
CA SER A 1033 56.99 -3.84 5.19
C SER A 1033 56.63 -5.26 4.76
N ALA A 1034 57.33 -5.80 3.76
CA ALA A 1034 57.15 -7.19 3.35
C ALA A 1034 57.64 -8.17 4.43
N THR A 1035 57.02 -9.34 4.54
CA THR A 1035 57.50 -10.43 5.40
C THR A 1035 58.65 -11.18 4.74
N ILE A 1036 59.68 -11.46 5.53
CA ILE A 1036 60.78 -12.35 5.17
C ILE A 1036 60.67 -13.62 6.04
N PRO A 1037 60.79 -14.82 5.47
CA PRO A 1037 60.69 -16.05 6.24
C PRO A 1037 61.88 -16.23 7.19
N ILE A 1038 61.57 -16.68 8.41
CA ILE A 1038 62.56 -17.17 9.37
C ILE A 1038 62.28 -18.65 9.58
N ILE A 1039 63.02 -19.49 8.87
CA ILE A 1039 62.85 -20.95 8.91
C ILE A 1039 63.81 -21.51 9.95
N SER A 1040 63.29 -22.14 11.00
CA SER A 1040 64.10 -22.86 12.00
C SER A 1040 63.67 -24.31 12.09
N ARG A 1041 64.63 -25.24 11.98
CA ARG A 1041 64.45 -26.68 12.12
C ARG A 1041 65.28 -27.17 13.31
N PRO A 1042 64.66 -27.76 14.36
CA PRO A 1042 65.41 -28.21 15.53
C PRO A 1042 66.36 -29.37 15.20
N ALA A 1043 65.89 -30.35 14.41
CA ALA A 1043 66.70 -31.43 13.88
C ALA A 1043 66.10 -31.96 12.56
N LEU A 1044 66.95 -32.46 11.66
CA LEU A 1044 66.55 -33.25 10.50
C LEU A 1044 66.74 -34.74 10.76
N SER A 1045 66.19 -35.56 9.88
CA SER A 1045 66.24 -37.02 9.97
C SER A 1045 67.68 -37.53 9.95
N PRO A 1046 68.06 -38.54 10.78
CA PRO A 1046 69.42 -39.06 10.81
C PRO A 1046 69.84 -39.70 9.48
N ILE A 1047 70.88 -39.17 8.85
CA ILE A 1047 71.47 -39.68 7.62
C ILE A 1047 72.40 -40.86 7.97
N ARG A 1048 72.25 -42.02 7.32
CA ARG A 1048 73.19 -43.15 7.46
C ARG A 1048 74.15 -43.17 6.29
N LEU A 1049 75.45 -43.22 6.57
CA LEU A 1049 76.47 -43.45 5.54
C LEU A 1049 76.52 -44.95 5.18
N ASP A 1050 75.55 -45.43 4.40
CA ASP A 1050 75.48 -46.82 3.94
C ASP A 1050 76.10 -46.96 2.53
N GLY A 1051 77.42 -46.74 2.43
CA GLY A 1051 78.17 -46.80 1.15
C GLY A 1051 78.25 -45.49 0.37
N ILE A 1052 77.81 -44.37 0.95
CA ILE A 1052 77.94 -43.00 0.42
C ILE A 1052 79.00 -42.26 1.25
N THR A 1053 79.83 -41.44 0.59
CA THR A 1053 80.90 -40.68 1.26
C THR A 1053 80.38 -39.40 1.90
N LEU A 1054 81.08 -38.91 2.92
CA LEU A 1054 80.77 -37.63 3.56
C LEU A 1054 80.78 -36.45 2.56
N VAL A 1055 81.70 -36.46 1.59
CA VAL A 1055 81.79 -35.42 0.53
C VAL A 1055 80.50 -35.36 -0.28
N GLN A 1056 79.93 -36.52 -0.64
CA GLN A 1056 78.70 -36.58 -1.41
C GLN A 1056 77.49 -36.09 -0.59
N VAL A 1057 77.38 -36.52 0.67
CA VAL A 1057 76.33 -36.03 1.60
C VAL A 1057 76.42 -34.52 1.81
N LEU A 1058 77.61 -33.97 2.05
CA LEU A 1058 77.79 -32.51 2.21
C LEU A 1058 77.52 -31.75 0.92
N THR A 1059 77.82 -32.32 -0.25
CA THR A 1059 77.50 -31.71 -1.55
C THR A 1059 76.00 -31.63 -1.74
N ASP A 1060 75.26 -32.68 -1.40
CA ASP A 1060 73.80 -32.70 -1.51
C ASP A 1060 73.11 -31.80 -0.46
N ILE A 1061 73.71 -31.62 0.74
CA ILE A 1061 73.23 -30.66 1.74
C ILE A 1061 73.42 -29.21 1.27
N LEU A 1062 74.56 -28.91 0.64
CA LEU A 1062 74.90 -27.55 0.23
C LEU A 1062 74.33 -27.16 -1.13
N ALA A 1063 73.96 -28.11 -1.99
CA ALA A 1063 73.50 -27.83 -3.35
C ALA A 1063 72.27 -26.89 -3.39
N PRO A 1064 71.16 -27.14 -2.65
CA PRO A 1064 70.00 -26.24 -2.67
C PRO A 1064 70.30 -24.83 -2.15
N LEU A 1065 71.31 -24.69 -1.28
CA LEU A 1065 71.74 -23.40 -0.71
C LEU A 1065 72.66 -22.63 -1.68
N ALA A 1066 73.41 -23.34 -2.52
CA ALA A 1066 74.33 -22.77 -3.50
C ALA A 1066 73.63 -22.29 -4.78
N ASP A 1067 72.45 -22.84 -5.09
CA ASP A 1067 71.60 -22.44 -6.22
C ASP A 1067 70.81 -21.14 -5.96
N MET A 1068 70.94 -20.55 -4.76
CA MET A 1068 70.35 -19.25 -4.42
C MET A 1068 71.05 -18.12 -5.20
N SER A 1069 70.28 -17.22 -5.83
CA SER A 1069 70.82 -16.16 -6.70
C SER A 1069 71.75 -15.17 -5.99
N ALA A 1070 72.67 -14.55 -6.74
CA ALA A 1070 73.65 -13.56 -6.24
C ALA A 1070 73.06 -12.36 -5.49
N ASP A 1071 71.79 -12.00 -5.73
CA ASP A 1071 71.10 -10.86 -5.12
C ASP A 1071 70.80 -11.03 -3.61
N PHE A 1072 70.99 -12.23 -3.06
CA PHE A 1072 70.68 -12.55 -1.66
C PHE A 1072 71.88 -12.40 -0.71
N GLU A 1073 73.10 -12.23 -1.25
CA GLU A 1073 74.38 -12.32 -0.52
C GLU A 1073 74.38 -13.40 0.59
N PRO A 1074 74.02 -14.67 0.27
CA PRO A 1074 73.83 -15.68 1.29
C PRO A 1074 75.14 -15.96 1.99
N ASN A 1075 75.15 -15.91 3.33
CA ASN A 1075 76.32 -16.27 4.11
C ASN A 1075 76.01 -17.47 5.01
N LEU A 1076 76.83 -18.50 4.92
CA LEU A 1076 76.68 -19.74 5.65
C LEU A 1076 77.55 -19.74 6.91
N THR A 1077 76.94 -20.10 8.03
CA THR A 1077 77.64 -20.62 9.20
C THR A 1077 77.32 -22.10 9.33
N PHE A 1078 78.36 -22.93 9.49
CA PHE A 1078 78.26 -24.38 9.56
C PHE A 1078 79.13 -24.89 10.71
N VAL A 1079 78.55 -25.73 11.56
CA VAL A 1079 79.18 -26.31 12.73
C VAL A 1079 79.08 -27.82 12.63
N ALA A 1080 80.18 -28.52 12.86
CA ALA A 1080 80.20 -29.98 12.94
C ALA A 1080 80.70 -30.43 14.31
N ASN A 1081 79.94 -31.30 14.97
CA ASN A 1081 80.30 -31.91 16.25
C ASN A 1081 80.35 -33.44 16.11
N TRP A 1082 81.38 -34.07 16.65
CA TRP A 1082 81.48 -35.52 16.75
C TRP A 1082 80.87 -35.99 18.06
N SER A 1083 79.97 -36.96 18.01
CA SER A 1083 79.43 -37.63 19.18
C SER A 1083 79.62 -39.14 19.07
N ALA A 1084 80.14 -39.77 20.12
CA ALA A 1084 80.28 -41.22 20.17
C ALA A 1084 80.03 -41.75 21.58
N ALA A 1085 79.59 -42.99 21.69
CA ALA A 1085 79.43 -43.69 22.95
C ALA A 1085 80.80 -44.04 23.56
N LEU A 1086 81.05 -43.63 24.80
CA LEU A 1086 82.21 -44.08 25.58
C LEU A 1086 82.00 -45.50 26.12
N THR A 1087 80.75 -45.81 26.49
CA THR A 1087 80.32 -47.14 26.96
C THR A 1087 78.79 -47.23 26.89
N ARG A 1088 78.24 -48.44 26.95
CA ARG A 1088 76.80 -48.69 27.11
C ARG A 1088 76.51 -49.16 28.54
N THR A 1089 75.43 -48.64 29.12
CA THR A 1089 74.90 -49.14 30.39
C THR A 1089 74.25 -50.51 30.16
N ALA A 1090 74.02 -51.26 31.25
CA ALA A 1090 73.35 -52.56 31.19
C ALA A 1090 71.89 -52.48 30.68
N SER A 1091 71.27 -51.29 30.71
CA SER A 1091 69.94 -51.00 30.13
C SER A 1091 69.98 -50.65 28.64
N GLY A 1092 71.18 -50.56 28.03
CA GLY A 1092 71.35 -50.22 26.62
C GLY A 1092 71.52 -48.73 26.33
N GLU A 1093 71.52 -47.86 27.34
CA GLU A 1093 71.76 -46.42 27.17
C GLU A 1093 73.26 -46.12 27.04
N ALA A 1094 73.65 -45.29 26.06
CA ALA A 1094 75.05 -44.96 25.82
C ALA A 1094 75.45 -43.67 26.54
N LEU A 1095 76.52 -43.70 27.35
CA LEU A 1095 77.16 -42.48 27.84
C LEU A 1095 77.98 -41.89 26.68
N ARG A 1096 77.52 -40.77 26.12
CA ARG A 1096 78.13 -40.15 24.94
C ARG A 1096 79.09 -39.02 25.31
N VAL A 1097 80.17 -38.88 24.55
CA VAL A 1097 81.06 -37.70 24.57
C VAL A 1097 80.84 -36.92 23.27
N GLY A 1098 80.75 -35.59 23.38
CA GLY A 1098 80.65 -34.68 22.23
C GLY A 1098 81.92 -33.83 22.09
N THR A 1099 82.46 -33.69 20.89
CA THR A 1099 83.64 -32.84 20.60
C THR A 1099 83.39 -32.01 19.34
N PRO A 1100 83.62 -30.69 19.36
CA PRO A 1100 83.54 -29.86 18.16
C PRO A 1100 84.66 -30.21 17.18
N VAL A 1101 84.32 -30.34 15.91
CA VAL A 1101 85.19 -30.83 14.83
C VAL A 1101 85.55 -29.73 13.86
N SER A 1102 84.54 -29.00 13.37
CA SER A 1102 84.70 -27.99 12.35
C SER A 1102 83.75 -26.83 12.58
N LEU A 1103 84.22 -25.62 12.32
CA LEU A 1103 83.44 -24.40 12.29
C LEU A 1103 83.81 -23.65 11.03
N VAL A 1104 82.87 -23.58 10.10
CA VAL A 1104 82.90 -22.64 8.98
C VAL A 1104 82.01 -21.49 9.38
N ASN A 1105 82.60 -20.32 9.58
CA ASN A 1105 81.87 -19.14 9.99
C ASN A 1105 81.81 -18.15 8.84
N ASP A 1106 80.64 -17.56 8.64
CA ASP A 1106 80.44 -16.42 7.77
C ASP A 1106 81.01 -16.56 6.36
N THR A 1107 80.71 -17.68 5.69
CA THR A 1107 81.22 -17.96 4.35
C THR A 1107 80.20 -17.55 3.28
N PRO A 1108 80.53 -16.62 2.37
CA PRO A 1108 79.64 -16.22 1.30
C PRO A 1108 79.41 -17.37 0.31
N LEU A 1109 78.14 -17.64 0.03
CA LEU A 1109 77.68 -18.56 -1.00
C LEU A 1109 77.40 -17.73 -2.27
N GLY A 1110 78.44 -17.53 -3.09
CA GLY A 1110 78.35 -16.76 -4.33
C GLY A 1110 79.63 -15.99 -4.65
N SER A 1111 80.00 -15.93 -5.94
CA SER A 1111 81.28 -15.43 -6.51
C SER A 1111 82.47 -16.41 -6.55
N GLY A 1112 82.24 -17.65 -7.00
CA GLY A 1112 83.30 -18.54 -7.49
C GLY A 1112 83.61 -19.77 -6.63
N THR A 1113 82.99 -19.90 -5.46
CA THR A 1113 83.07 -21.11 -4.63
C THR A 1113 81.91 -22.05 -5.01
N SER A 1114 82.17 -23.19 -5.65
CA SER A 1114 81.12 -24.18 -5.89
C SER A 1114 80.76 -24.87 -4.57
N GLY A 1115 79.47 -25.12 -4.31
CA GLY A 1115 79.03 -25.86 -3.11
C GLY A 1115 79.76 -27.20 -2.94
N ALA A 1116 80.14 -27.84 -4.05
CA ALA A 1116 80.97 -29.05 -4.07
C ALA A 1116 82.44 -28.83 -3.63
N ALA A 1117 83.02 -27.65 -3.89
CA ALA A 1117 84.36 -27.31 -3.40
C ALA A 1117 84.34 -27.08 -1.88
N LEU A 1118 83.34 -26.34 -1.38
CA LEU A 1118 83.15 -26.11 0.05
C LEU A 1118 82.85 -27.42 0.80
N ALA A 1119 82.01 -28.30 0.23
CA ALA A 1119 81.74 -29.64 0.77
C ALA A 1119 83.02 -30.47 0.94
N ARG A 1120 83.91 -30.44 -0.08
CA ARG A 1120 85.19 -31.16 -0.03
C ARG A 1120 86.14 -30.58 1.01
N GLU A 1121 86.19 -29.26 1.15
CA GLU A 1121 87.00 -28.57 2.17
C GLU A 1121 86.53 -28.93 3.59
N ILE A 1122 85.22 -28.90 3.83
CA ILE A 1122 84.62 -29.29 5.11
C ILE A 1122 84.91 -30.77 5.42
N ALA A 1123 84.69 -31.67 4.45
CA ALA A 1123 84.95 -33.09 4.61
C ALA A 1123 86.44 -33.37 4.91
N GLN A 1124 87.36 -32.71 4.19
CA GLN A 1124 88.79 -32.82 4.43
C GLN A 1124 89.16 -32.34 5.83
N GLY A 1125 88.62 -31.21 6.29
CA GLY A 1125 88.86 -30.71 7.65
C GLY A 1125 88.38 -31.69 8.74
N ILE A 1126 87.22 -32.31 8.53
CA ILE A 1126 86.69 -33.35 9.44
C ILE A 1126 87.58 -34.60 9.44
N TRP A 1127 88.06 -35.03 8.27
CA TRP A 1127 88.95 -36.18 8.14
C TRP A 1127 90.33 -35.95 8.78
N ASP A 1128 90.92 -34.79 8.55
CA ASP A 1128 92.22 -34.41 9.13
C ASP A 1128 92.12 -34.35 10.66
N TRP A 1129 91.03 -33.77 11.18
CA TRP A 1129 90.74 -33.77 12.62
C TRP A 1129 90.59 -35.19 13.16
N TYR A 1130 89.82 -36.05 12.49
CA TYR A 1130 89.62 -37.43 12.92
C TYR A 1130 90.95 -38.20 12.93
N GLY A 1131 91.78 -38.02 11.89
CA GLY A 1131 93.11 -38.64 11.79
C GLY A 1131 94.06 -38.21 12.90
N ALA A 1132 93.99 -36.94 13.32
CA ALA A 1132 94.80 -36.38 14.40
C ALA A 1132 94.31 -36.78 15.80
N MET A 1133 92.99 -36.74 16.04
CA MET A 1133 92.41 -36.94 17.39
C MET A 1133 92.05 -38.39 17.71
N ARG A 1134 91.75 -39.21 16.68
CA ARG A 1134 91.27 -40.60 16.79
C ARG A 1134 90.20 -40.77 17.88
N PRO A 1135 89.08 -40.04 17.78
CA PRO A 1135 88.02 -40.08 18.80
C PRO A 1135 87.35 -41.47 18.86
N PRO A 1136 86.60 -41.79 19.93
CA PRO A 1136 85.82 -43.02 19.99
C PRO A 1136 84.87 -43.14 18.80
N SER A 1137 84.74 -44.35 18.26
CA SER A 1137 83.93 -44.65 17.06
C SER A 1137 82.70 -45.52 17.35
N LEU A 1138 82.46 -45.90 18.60
CA LEU A 1138 81.30 -46.70 18.99
C LEU A 1138 80.03 -45.85 18.91
N ASP A 1139 79.03 -46.29 18.13
CA ASP A 1139 77.79 -45.55 17.84
C ASP A 1139 78.06 -44.08 17.43
N ALA A 1140 79.11 -43.89 16.65
CA ALA A 1140 79.57 -42.58 16.22
C ALA A 1140 78.57 -41.87 15.30
N GLN A 1141 78.41 -40.58 15.54
CA GLN A 1141 77.61 -39.69 14.73
C GLN A 1141 78.30 -38.33 14.60
N LEU A 1142 78.12 -37.70 13.45
CA LEU A 1142 78.52 -36.33 13.17
C LEU A 1142 77.25 -35.48 13.17
N ASN A 1143 77.11 -34.61 14.17
CA ASN A 1143 75.99 -33.69 14.31
C ASN A 1143 76.34 -32.37 13.62
N LEU A 1144 75.61 -32.03 12.56
CA LEU A 1144 75.82 -30.78 11.84
C LEU A 1144 74.77 -29.74 12.21
N SER A 1145 75.17 -28.50 12.41
CA SER A 1145 74.27 -27.37 12.51
C SER A 1145 74.61 -26.38 11.41
N LEU A 1146 73.60 -25.82 10.74
CA LEU A 1146 73.80 -24.80 9.72
C LEU A 1146 72.89 -23.61 9.95
N THR A 1147 73.38 -22.42 9.63
CA THR A 1147 72.61 -21.18 9.64
C THR A 1147 72.96 -20.38 8.41
N LEU A 1148 71.96 -20.15 7.57
CA LEU A 1148 72.03 -19.30 6.40
C LEU A 1148 71.55 -17.90 6.79
N PHE A 1149 72.37 -16.91 6.49
CA PHE A 1149 72.05 -15.50 6.66
C PHE A 1149 71.76 -14.86 5.30
N GLY A 1150 70.75 -13.99 5.25
CA GLY A 1150 70.47 -13.10 4.13
C GLY A 1150 70.56 -11.64 4.55
N THR A 1151 70.85 -10.75 3.60
CA THR A 1151 70.89 -9.30 3.82
C THR A 1151 69.58 -8.66 3.34
N ILE A 1152 68.85 -7.95 4.20
CA ILE A 1152 67.67 -7.14 3.86
C ILE A 1152 67.83 -5.73 4.45
N ASP A 1153 67.59 -4.68 3.66
CA ASP A 1153 67.71 -3.27 4.08
C ASP A 1153 69.04 -2.95 4.79
N ALA A 1154 70.13 -3.58 4.33
CA ALA A 1154 71.47 -3.51 4.92
C ALA A 1154 71.63 -4.14 6.32
N GLU A 1155 70.60 -4.81 6.84
CA GLU A 1155 70.67 -5.66 8.03
C GLU A 1155 70.77 -7.14 7.65
N ARG A 1156 71.49 -7.91 8.46
CA ARG A 1156 71.76 -9.33 8.19
C ARG A 1156 70.94 -10.22 9.14
N LEU A 1157 70.09 -11.06 8.58
CA LEU A 1157 69.12 -11.88 9.33
C LEU A 1157 69.33 -13.39 9.07
N PRO A 1158 69.19 -14.26 10.10
CA PRO A 1158 69.21 -15.71 9.94
C PRO A 1158 67.88 -16.19 9.34
N ILE A 1159 67.84 -16.36 8.03
CA ILE A 1159 66.63 -16.70 7.26
C ILE A 1159 66.35 -18.21 7.21
N PHE A 1160 67.38 -19.05 7.38
CA PHE A 1160 67.23 -20.51 7.51
C PHE A 1160 68.23 -21.07 8.52
N GLN A 1161 67.75 -21.87 9.48
CA GLN A 1161 68.55 -22.50 10.51
C GLN A 1161 68.16 -23.96 10.68
N VAL A 1162 69.16 -24.84 10.76
CA VAL A 1162 69.00 -26.24 11.19
C VAL A 1162 69.88 -26.48 12.40
N GLY A 1163 69.27 -26.88 13.51
CA GLY A 1163 69.93 -27.12 14.78
C GLY A 1163 70.76 -28.39 14.81
N ASP A 1164 70.31 -29.45 14.16
CA ASP A 1164 71.03 -30.74 14.10
C ASP A 1164 70.69 -31.54 12.83
N ILE A 1165 71.70 -31.99 12.11
CA ILE A 1165 71.61 -32.99 11.04
C ILE A 1165 72.50 -34.15 11.48
N PRO A 1166 71.92 -35.21 12.09
CA PRO A 1166 72.71 -36.32 12.58
C PRO A 1166 73.17 -37.19 11.41
N ILE A 1167 74.48 -37.33 11.22
CA ILE A 1167 75.05 -38.27 10.26
C ILE A 1167 75.63 -39.45 11.04
N LEU A 1168 75.00 -40.62 10.94
CA LEU A 1168 75.46 -41.86 11.55
C LEU A 1168 76.65 -42.40 10.74
N VAL A 1169 77.75 -42.68 11.43
CA VAL A 1169 79.02 -43.11 10.84
C VAL A 1169 79.28 -44.59 11.19
N PRO A 1170 78.73 -45.54 10.40
CA PRO A 1170 78.92 -46.98 10.66
C PRO A 1170 80.34 -47.44 10.31
N ASP A 1171 80.98 -46.81 9.32
CA ASP A 1171 82.39 -47.00 8.97
C ASP A 1171 83.08 -45.65 8.79
N VAL A 1172 84.13 -45.44 9.56
CA VAL A 1172 84.98 -44.24 9.56
C VAL A 1172 85.63 -44.00 8.20
N ARG A 1173 85.86 -45.04 7.39
CA ARG A 1173 86.41 -44.90 6.02
C ARG A 1173 85.55 -44.04 5.12
N LEU A 1174 84.25 -43.92 5.42
CA LEU A 1174 83.31 -43.09 4.66
C LEU A 1174 83.48 -41.59 4.94
N LEU A 1175 84.32 -41.22 5.92
CA LEU A 1175 84.76 -39.85 6.18
C LEU A 1175 85.95 -39.44 5.31
N ASP A 1176 86.67 -40.39 4.70
CA ASP A 1176 87.85 -40.10 3.88
C ASP A 1176 87.41 -39.46 2.54
N PRO A 1177 87.78 -38.20 2.26
CA PRO A 1177 87.41 -37.53 1.02
C PRO A 1177 88.07 -38.16 -0.22
N GLY A 1178 89.05 -39.04 -0.06
CA GLY A 1178 89.68 -39.83 -1.13
C GLY A 1178 89.15 -41.27 -1.27
N ALA A 1179 88.24 -41.72 -0.41
CA ALA A 1179 87.57 -43.00 -0.55
C ALA A 1179 86.51 -42.89 -1.66
N GLY A 1180 86.84 -43.39 -2.84
CA GLY A 1180 85.92 -43.56 -3.97
C GLY A 1180 85.46 -44.99 -4.12
#